data_AF-A0A250XLD2-F1
#
_entry.id   AF-A0A250XLD2-F1
#
_cell.length_a   1.000
_cell.length_b   1.000
_cell.length_c   1.000
_cell.angle_alpha   90.00
_cell.angle_beta   90.00
_cell.angle_gamma   90.00
#
_symmetry.space_group_name_H-M   'P 1'
#
loop_
_entity.id
_entity.type
_entity.pdbx_description
1 polymer ?
#
loop_
_entity_poly.entity_id
_entity_poly.type
_entity_poly.pdbx_seq_one_letter_code
_entity_poly.pdbx_strand_id
1 'polypeptide(L)'
;PVWDQRVAAPRGKGGLLHCKFSDRSMEAVCERLQGLAAFLKTYLDRRHLRGYSRFASGGAAMLPRSAGAGGDGTAFLALPGGGGMGGPGGYFLSGSGLGGGEVDAGQQAAKRQRLTHAAMLEDERTARIRSLAIRTSEALGLLRLLNANNLGRLATRLDEPARKYLSELTLRDLVVDTAGEASATQLISALVTDQLEASSGGVGAGLGAAAAGVEAAASALQRACPSYFKEADRTFYQASAKLKQAEAISGAAEREAVTKEAVAQLCQVALSCNLEYVTSQLAYLRCYEGLGELILKAATASDPQDISSRPELGADCNTARSRRSACYQHVINTLTTLIQGSPPPPSGGGGTSSMSAIGGGEGGKGPAGTVGITAGAGPGGSCGPKPLTASERGTYRGSLMKVLTKSSDVYFHHVLYGCLIDMGQTSLLLSLDSPHLEAYLVQEAWGAAGATALSGGPSPLVGPLGKRQVQAADLLSKMCVGKNRFREACSVMLALAARRGGPGEQSVSLEERLRCLEGAVLQAKSFGDASLVDYLESELRRLNIQKAVHDRLKELKAKPKSVVSTLTTAAAASTPGGGNGADTSWNEEMERLLNNLEVGLKDVSELYNDYAQPLKMWDVCLRLVDFTGSNVEPSLVRQLWDHLLIQTWSQSGVEGAVILRLQKLVECVVVLGSSFYPNEVTFPTSFLTFRLEQAAAGLWPPGPSGSTEAAAINSVESAAAGPLIVKAVQRSCGGSLPSVQRTYDQLLARRANGVSDAALSNVVLRTQLLRSLLEYCRLVEDELSSTLINPGYAANASASSSMLIIAATTPSMTALFGSSSAQRDAGNLADASERYSMEARRLGTAECDQLALQFDALRRRLNERLTVA
;
A
#
# COMPACT_ATOMS: atom_id res chain seq x y z
N PRO A 1 43.66 -17.57 -48.37
CA PRO A 1 44.69 -17.40 -47.33
C PRO A 1 44.30 -16.40 -46.23
N VAL A 2 43.74 -15.23 -46.56
CA VAL A 2 43.36 -14.18 -45.57
C VAL A 2 42.13 -14.58 -44.73
N TRP A 3 41.27 -15.44 -45.27
CA TRP A 3 39.99 -15.84 -44.67
C TRP A 3 40.12 -16.51 -43.30
N ASP A 4 41.05 -17.45 -43.15
CA ASP A 4 41.26 -18.21 -41.90
C ASP A 4 42.39 -17.62 -41.03
N GLN A 5 42.91 -16.44 -41.38
CA GLN A 5 43.94 -15.78 -40.59
C GLN A 5 43.34 -15.01 -39.42
N ARG A 6 44.05 -15.05 -38.28
CA ARG A 6 43.71 -14.28 -37.07
C ARG A 6 43.87 -12.79 -37.32
N VAL A 7 42.90 -12.01 -36.86
CA VAL A 7 42.83 -10.57 -37.05
C VAL A 7 43.88 -9.82 -36.23
N ALA A 8 44.02 -10.19 -34.95
CA ALA A 8 44.96 -9.57 -34.02
C ALA A 8 46.05 -10.55 -33.54
N ALA A 9 47.26 -10.03 -33.29
CA ALA A 9 48.32 -10.76 -32.58
C ALA A 9 48.88 -9.92 -31.43
N PRO A 10 49.26 -10.54 -30.31
CA PRO A 10 50.01 -9.85 -29.25
C PRO A 10 51.44 -9.55 -29.74
N ARG A 11 51.89 -8.30 -29.58
CA ARG A 11 53.27 -7.86 -29.88
C ARG A 11 54.06 -7.62 -28.59
N GLY A 12 55.13 -8.40 -28.40
CA GLY A 12 56.11 -8.22 -27.31
C GLY A 12 55.60 -8.57 -25.90
N LYS A 13 56.47 -8.42 -24.89
CA LYS A 13 56.20 -8.77 -23.48
C LYS A 13 55.10 -7.92 -22.81
N GLY A 14 54.55 -6.91 -23.49
CA GLY A 14 53.53 -5.99 -22.98
C GLY A 14 52.09 -6.27 -23.42
N GLY A 15 51.83 -7.33 -24.19
CA GLY A 15 50.45 -7.77 -24.49
C GLY A 15 49.62 -6.84 -25.39
N LEU A 16 50.20 -5.83 -26.03
CA LEU A 16 49.50 -4.95 -26.96
C LEU A 16 49.16 -5.68 -28.27
N LEU A 17 47.88 -5.68 -28.63
CA LEU A 17 47.38 -6.31 -29.86
C LEU A 17 47.65 -5.42 -31.08
N HIS A 18 48.13 -6.04 -32.17
CA HIS A 18 48.28 -5.38 -33.47
C HIS A 18 47.51 -6.14 -34.57
N CYS A 19 47.02 -5.41 -35.57
CA CYS A 19 46.46 -6.02 -36.79
C CYS A 19 47.58 -6.77 -37.54
N LYS A 20 47.34 -8.04 -37.92
CA LYS A 20 48.29 -8.82 -38.72
C LYS A 20 48.33 -8.41 -40.20
N PHE A 21 47.27 -7.76 -40.67
CA PHE A 21 47.12 -7.37 -42.06
C PHE A 21 47.77 -6.02 -42.35
N SER A 22 48.44 -5.90 -43.49
CA SER A 22 48.94 -4.60 -43.96
C SER A 22 47.80 -3.79 -44.58
N ASP A 23 47.79 -2.47 -44.36
CA ASP A 23 46.73 -1.58 -44.90
C ASP A 23 46.62 -1.67 -46.43
N ARG A 24 47.76 -1.75 -47.13
CA ARG A 24 47.80 -1.89 -48.60
C ARG A 24 47.18 -3.20 -49.08
N SER A 25 47.41 -4.29 -48.36
CA SER A 25 46.82 -5.60 -48.71
C SER A 25 45.30 -5.60 -48.45
N MET A 26 44.84 -4.99 -47.36
CA MET A 26 43.40 -4.88 -47.06
C MET A 26 42.69 -4.04 -48.12
N GLU A 27 43.27 -2.90 -48.52
CA GLU A 27 42.72 -2.03 -49.56
C GLU A 27 42.55 -2.73 -50.91
N ALA A 28 43.60 -3.40 -51.39
CA ALA A 28 43.54 -4.13 -52.66
C ALA A 28 42.49 -5.25 -52.66
N VAL A 29 42.27 -5.89 -51.51
CA VAL A 29 41.23 -6.94 -51.37
C VAL A 29 39.84 -6.32 -51.28
N CYS A 30 39.66 -5.22 -50.54
CA CYS A 30 38.41 -4.46 -50.50
C CYS A 30 37.96 -4.03 -51.90
N GLU A 31 38.83 -3.41 -52.69
CA GLU A 31 38.51 -2.93 -54.04
C GLU A 31 38.08 -4.08 -54.96
N ARG A 32 38.78 -5.22 -54.91
CA ARG A 32 38.43 -6.40 -55.70
C ARG A 32 37.08 -7.01 -55.29
N LEU A 33 36.78 -7.04 -53.98
CA LEU A 33 35.50 -7.54 -53.47
C LEU A 33 34.34 -6.60 -53.81
N GLN A 34 34.56 -5.28 -53.76
CA GLN A 34 33.58 -4.28 -54.20
C GLN A 34 33.34 -4.38 -55.72
N GLY A 35 34.40 -4.57 -56.51
CA GLY A 35 34.30 -4.83 -57.95
C GLY A 35 33.50 -6.11 -58.25
N LEU A 36 33.74 -7.19 -57.50
CA LEU A 36 32.96 -8.42 -57.61
C LEU A 36 31.48 -8.19 -57.24
N ALA A 37 31.20 -7.46 -56.16
CA ALA A 37 29.84 -7.15 -55.75
C ALA A 37 29.09 -6.29 -56.78
N ALA A 38 29.78 -5.32 -57.40
CA ALA A 38 29.25 -4.52 -58.50
C ALA A 38 28.98 -5.37 -59.75
N PHE A 39 29.90 -6.27 -60.11
CA PHE A 39 29.69 -7.22 -61.20
C PHE A 39 28.46 -8.10 -60.95
N LEU A 40 28.33 -8.69 -59.77
CA LEU A 40 27.18 -9.52 -59.40
C LEU A 40 25.86 -8.73 -59.39
N LYS A 41 25.90 -7.42 -59.06
CA LYS A 41 24.74 -6.52 -59.24
C LYS A 41 24.31 -6.47 -60.68
N THR A 42 25.23 -6.12 -61.58
CA THR A 42 24.93 -5.97 -63.00
C THR A 42 24.50 -7.30 -63.63
N TYR A 43 25.03 -8.42 -63.13
CA TYR A 43 24.62 -9.75 -63.53
C TYR A 43 23.17 -10.04 -63.14
N LEU A 44 22.79 -9.79 -61.88
CA LEU A 44 21.41 -9.93 -61.39
C LEU A 44 20.44 -9.01 -62.14
N ASP A 45 20.80 -7.73 -62.32
CA ASP A 45 19.96 -6.76 -63.03
C ASP A 45 19.72 -7.18 -64.49
N ARG A 46 20.76 -7.64 -65.20
CA ARG A 46 20.63 -8.17 -66.58
C ARG A 46 19.78 -9.44 -66.63
N ARG A 47 19.86 -10.29 -65.61
CA ARG A 47 19.10 -11.53 -65.51
C ARG A 47 17.62 -11.27 -65.21
N HIS A 48 17.33 -10.30 -64.35
CA HIS A 48 15.97 -9.82 -64.07
C HIS A 48 15.32 -9.20 -65.33
N LEU A 49 16.08 -8.41 -66.10
CA LEU A 49 15.63 -7.81 -67.37
C LEU A 49 15.30 -8.85 -68.46
N ARG A 50 16.00 -10.00 -68.48
CA ARG A 50 15.76 -11.11 -69.42
C ARG A 50 14.49 -11.92 -69.14
N GLY A 51 13.68 -11.53 -68.15
CA GLY A 51 12.32 -12.06 -67.96
C GLY A 51 12.20 -13.30 -67.07
N TYR A 52 13.30 -13.83 -66.52
CA TYR A 52 13.24 -14.90 -65.51
C TYR A 52 12.60 -14.45 -64.18
N SER A 53 12.58 -13.13 -63.92
CA SER A 53 12.08 -12.51 -62.67
C SER A 53 10.67 -11.88 -62.79
N ARG A 54 10.10 -11.67 -63.99
CA ARG A 54 8.78 -11.00 -64.14
C ARG A 54 7.61 -11.73 -63.47
N PHE A 55 7.77 -13.01 -63.12
CA PHE A 55 6.76 -13.76 -62.37
C PHE A 55 6.88 -13.59 -60.85
N ALA A 56 7.91 -12.90 -60.34
CA ALA A 56 8.14 -12.73 -58.91
C ALA A 56 7.50 -11.47 -58.30
N SER A 57 7.05 -10.49 -59.09
CA SER A 57 6.43 -9.26 -58.57
C SER A 57 4.91 -9.13 -58.80
N GLY A 58 4.24 -10.18 -59.27
CA GLY A 58 2.79 -10.24 -59.45
C GLY A 58 2.06 -10.76 -58.20
N GLY A 59 2.34 -10.18 -57.04
CA GLY A 59 1.71 -10.52 -55.77
C GLY A 59 0.84 -9.37 -55.26
N ALA A 60 -0.19 -8.96 -56.00
CA ALA A 60 -1.22 -8.07 -55.50
C ALA A 60 -2.59 -8.41 -56.09
N ALA A 61 -3.51 -8.74 -55.18
CA ALA A 61 -4.96 -8.86 -55.33
C ALA A 61 -5.52 -9.99 -56.22
N MET A 62 -5.67 -11.17 -55.63
CA MET A 62 -6.77 -12.08 -55.98
C MET A 62 -7.57 -12.37 -54.71
N LEU A 63 -8.53 -11.49 -54.40
CA LEU A 63 -9.65 -11.81 -53.51
C LEU A 63 -10.67 -12.65 -54.29
N PRO A 64 -11.35 -13.63 -53.66
CA PRO A 64 -12.30 -14.48 -54.36
C PRO A 64 -13.60 -13.70 -54.57
N ARG A 65 -14.05 -13.55 -55.82
CA ARG A 65 -15.39 -13.01 -56.11
C ARG A 65 -16.35 -14.18 -56.35
N SER A 66 -17.32 -14.29 -55.46
CA SER A 66 -18.49 -15.15 -55.56
C SER A 66 -19.30 -14.83 -56.82
N ALA A 67 -19.92 -15.88 -57.35
CA ALA A 67 -20.88 -15.82 -58.44
C ALA A 67 -22.13 -15.02 -58.03
N GLY A 68 -22.58 -14.14 -58.93
CA GLY A 68 -23.80 -13.35 -58.78
C GLY A 68 -24.08 -12.55 -60.06
N ALA A 69 -25.11 -12.99 -60.78
CA ALA A 69 -25.66 -12.58 -62.06
C ALA A 69 -25.69 -11.07 -62.43
N GLY A 70 -25.63 -10.81 -63.75
CA GLY A 70 -26.51 -9.84 -64.42
C GLY A 70 -25.86 -8.67 -65.18
N GLY A 71 -26.01 -8.68 -66.52
CA GLY A 71 -26.34 -7.48 -67.32
C GLY A 71 -25.20 -6.69 -68.01
N ASP A 72 -25.19 -6.77 -69.34
CA ASP A 72 -24.95 -5.74 -70.39
C ASP A 72 -23.71 -4.81 -70.29
N GLY A 73 -22.92 -4.49 -71.31
CA GLY A 73 -22.96 -4.65 -72.77
C GLY A 73 -22.03 -3.58 -73.39
N THR A 74 -21.37 -3.90 -74.52
CA THR A 74 -20.68 -2.99 -75.50
C THR A 74 -19.33 -2.35 -75.08
N ALA A 75 -18.32 -2.05 -75.92
CA ALA A 75 -17.82 -2.39 -77.28
C ALA A 75 -16.38 -1.76 -77.35
N PHE A 76 -15.33 -2.46 -77.78
CA PHE A 76 -14.65 -2.48 -79.11
C PHE A 76 -13.97 -1.17 -79.64
N LEU A 77 -12.84 -1.38 -80.36
CA LEU A 77 -11.93 -0.49 -81.16
C LEU A 77 -10.58 -0.16 -80.47
N ALA A 78 -9.38 -0.68 -80.82
CA ALA A 78 -8.68 -1.09 -82.05
C ALA A 78 -8.00 0.03 -82.88
N LEU A 79 -6.66 0.19 -82.68
CA LEU A 79 -5.55 0.52 -83.63
C LEU A 79 -5.59 1.85 -84.42
N PRO A 80 -4.50 2.32 -85.13
CA PRO A 80 -3.29 1.66 -85.70
C PRO A 80 -1.95 2.43 -85.43
N GLY A 81 -0.73 2.08 -85.87
CA GLY A 81 -0.12 1.04 -86.71
C GLY A 81 1.26 1.50 -87.28
N GLY A 82 2.16 0.55 -87.60
CA GLY A 82 3.28 0.64 -88.58
C GLY A 82 4.69 1.09 -88.10
N GLY A 83 5.85 0.48 -88.45
CA GLY A 83 6.18 -0.67 -89.30
C GLY A 83 7.71 -0.81 -89.56
N GLY A 84 8.16 -2.04 -89.88
CA GLY A 84 9.39 -2.45 -90.63
C GLY A 84 10.78 -2.28 -89.97
N MET A 85 11.80 -3.13 -90.08
CA MET A 85 12.13 -4.29 -90.92
C MET A 85 13.35 -5.02 -90.28
N GLY A 86 13.51 -6.34 -90.53
CA GLY A 86 14.81 -7.03 -90.53
C GLY A 86 14.97 -8.26 -89.63
N GLY A 87 14.72 -9.48 -90.17
CA GLY A 87 15.10 -10.77 -89.56
C GLY A 87 16.60 -11.10 -89.68
N PRO A 88 17.08 -12.33 -89.36
CA PRO A 88 16.47 -13.59 -89.82
C PRO A 88 16.41 -14.77 -88.82
N GLY A 89 15.49 -15.71 -89.10
CA GLY A 89 15.77 -17.14 -89.18
C GLY A 89 15.92 -17.97 -87.90
N GLY A 90 14.84 -18.62 -87.48
CA GLY A 90 14.86 -19.68 -86.47
C GLY A 90 13.53 -20.42 -86.43
N TYR A 91 13.30 -21.26 -87.44
CA TYR A 91 12.12 -22.09 -87.63
C TYR A 91 11.89 -23.04 -86.44
N PHE A 92 10.71 -23.00 -85.83
CA PHE A 92 10.07 -24.21 -85.29
C PHE A 92 8.58 -24.16 -85.63
N LEU A 93 8.21 -24.97 -86.61
CA LEU A 93 6.83 -25.38 -86.90
C LEU A 93 6.20 -25.97 -85.63
N SER A 94 5.11 -25.39 -85.15
CA SER A 94 4.15 -26.14 -84.34
C SER A 94 3.05 -26.62 -85.27
N GLY A 95 3.26 -27.81 -85.83
CA GLY A 95 2.23 -28.54 -86.56
C GLY A 95 1.18 -29.04 -85.58
N SER A 96 -0.07 -28.68 -85.83
CA SER A 96 -1.25 -29.24 -85.20
C SER A 96 -1.27 -30.76 -85.36
N GLY A 97 -1.00 -31.47 -84.28
CA GLY A 97 -1.33 -32.89 -84.12
C GLY A 97 -2.46 -33.00 -83.11
N LEU A 98 -3.68 -33.19 -83.61
CA LEU A 98 -4.83 -33.60 -82.81
C LEU A 98 -4.54 -35.01 -82.24
N GLY A 99 -4.43 -35.11 -80.91
CA GLY A 99 -4.39 -36.39 -80.20
C GLY A 99 -3.39 -36.45 -79.04
N GLY A 100 -3.87 -36.20 -77.82
CA GLY A 100 -3.14 -36.53 -76.57
C GLY A 100 -2.51 -35.35 -75.81
N GLY A 101 -3.31 -34.35 -75.40
CA GLY A 101 -2.78 -33.03 -74.97
C GLY A 101 -2.93 -32.60 -73.50
N GLU A 102 -3.42 -33.42 -72.56
CA GLU A 102 -3.56 -33.00 -71.15
C GLU A 102 -2.37 -33.43 -70.27
N VAL A 103 -1.79 -34.61 -70.51
CA VAL A 103 -0.67 -35.13 -69.71
C VAL A 103 0.63 -34.38 -70.00
N ASP A 104 0.83 -33.94 -71.26
CA ASP A 104 2.04 -33.21 -71.69
C ASP A 104 1.99 -31.71 -71.32
N ALA A 105 0.80 -31.11 -71.24
CA ALA A 105 0.62 -29.75 -70.72
C ALA A 105 0.95 -29.65 -69.22
N GLY A 106 0.54 -30.65 -68.43
CA GLY A 106 0.91 -30.77 -67.01
C GLY A 106 2.42 -30.99 -66.82
N GLN A 107 3.04 -31.82 -67.65
CA GLN A 107 4.50 -32.02 -67.62
C GLN A 107 5.28 -30.78 -68.07
N GLN A 108 4.81 -30.05 -69.08
CA GLN A 108 5.42 -28.78 -69.50
C GLN A 108 5.23 -27.67 -68.46
N ALA A 109 4.08 -27.59 -67.78
CA ALA A 109 3.86 -26.67 -66.67
C ALA A 109 4.76 -26.99 -65.46
N ALA A 110 4.89 -28.26 -65.10
CA ALA A 110 5.81 -28.70 -64.04
C ALA A 110 7.28 -28.45 -64.40
N LYS A 111 7.68 -28.67 -65.66
CA LYS A 111 9.02 -28.33 -66.16
C LYS A 111 9.28 -26.83 -66.09
N ARG A 112 8.30 -25.99 -66.46
CA ARG A 112 8.38 -24.53 -66.33
C ARG A 112 8.52 -24.10 -64.87
N GLN A 113 7.71 -24.66 -63.96
CA GLN A 113 7.79 -24.40 -62.51
C GLN A 113 9.16 -24.80 -61.91
N ARG A 114 9.73 -25.94 -62.34
CA ARG A 114 11.08 -26.36 -61.92
C ARG A 114 12.16 -25.41 -62.40
N LEU A 115 12.08 -24.95 -63.65
CA LEU A 115 13.02 -23.98 -64.20
C LEU A 115 12.89 -22.61 -63.53
N THR A 116 11.68 -22.16 -63.21
CA THR A 116 11.48 -20.91 -62.45
C THR A 116 12.01 -21.03 -61.03
N HIS A 117 11.77 -22.16 -60.35
CA HIS A 117 12.29 -22.41 -59.00
C HIS A 117 13.83 -22.49 -59.00
N ALA A 118 14.44 -23.16 -59.99
CA ALA A 118 15.88 -23.20 -60.15
C ALA A 118 16.46 -21.80 -60.42
N ALA A 119 15.79 -20.99 -61.25
CA ALA A 119 16.20 -19.61 -61.51
C ALA A 119 16.12 -18.73 -60.25
N MET A 120 15.05 -18.87 -59.45
CA MET A 120 14.90 -18.19 -58.16
C MET A 120 16.00 -18.58 -57.16
N LEU A 121 16.33 -19.88 -57.07
CA LEU A 121 17.41 -20.36 -56.22
C LEU A 121 18.76 -19.77 -56.67
N GLU A 122 19.04 -19.72 -57.98
CA GLU A 122 20.26 -19.11 -58.49
C GLU A 122 20.33 -17.61 -58.18
N ASP A 123 19.22 -16.87 -58.32
CA ASP A 123 19.14 -15.45 -57.98
C ASP A 123 19.38 -15.24 -56.47
N GLU A 124 18.76 -16.08 -55.64
CA GLU A 124 18.93 -16.05 -54.18
C GLU A 124 20.39 -16.36 -53.78
N ARG A 125 20.99 -17.40 -54.36
CA ARG A 125 22.39 -17.78 -54.06
C ARG A 125 23.36 -16.69 -54.53
N THR A 126 23.12 -16.11 -55.70
CA THR A 126 23.93 -15.00 -56.23
C THR A 126 23.80 -13.76 -55.35
N ALA A 127 22.60 -13.45 -54.88
CA ALA A 127 22.35 -12.36 -53.93
C ALA A 127 23.07 -12.61 -52.59
N ARG A 128 23.05 -13.85 -52.07
CA ARG A 128 23.79 -14.24 -50.85
C ARG A 128 25.32 -14.14 -51.01
N ILE A 129 25.86 -14.54 -52.15
CA ILE A 129 27.30 -14.39 -52.44
C ILE A 129 27.66 -12.92 -52.51
N ARG A 130 26.80 -12.10 -53.13
CA ARG A 130 26.99 -10.66 -53.18
C ARG A 130 26.93 -10.01 -51.81
N SER A 131 25.96 -10.37 -50.96
CA SER A 131 25.88 -9.84 -49.60
C SER A 131 27.10 -10.24 -48.77
N LEU A 132 27.61 -11.47 -48.96
CA LEU A 132 28.86 -11.92 -48.34
C LEU A 132 30.05 -11.07 -48.83
N ALA A 133 30.20 -10.87 -50.14
CA ALA A 133 31.27 -10.03 -50.70
C ALA A 133 31.24 -8.59 -50.13
N ILE A 134 30.05 -8.00 -50.03
CA ILE A 134 29.85 -6.69 -49.40
C ILE A 134 30.28 -6.73 -47.93
N ARG A 135 29.73 -7.66 -47.12
CA ARG A 135 30.05 -7.80 -45.70
C ARG A 135 31.54 -8.01 -45.44
N THR A 136 32.21 -8.82 -46.27
CA THR A 136 33.68 -9.01 -46.19
C THR A 136 34.46 -7.74 -46.51
N SER A 137 34.02 -6.96 -47.50
CA SER A 137 34.65 -5.68 -47.83
C SER A 137 34.49 -4.64 -46.72
N GLU A 138 33.34 -4.64 -46.05
CA GLU A 138 33.04 -3.76 -44.92
C GLU A 138 33.81 -4.14 -43.66
N ALA A 139 33.94 -5.44 -43.36
CA ALA A 139 34.75 -5.93 -42.24
C ALA A 139 36.22 -5.53 -42.41
N LEU A 140 36.78 -5.64 -43.62
CA LEU A 140 38.13 -5.17 -43.92
C LEU A 140 38.25 -3.64 -43.83
N GLY A 141 37.22 -2.89 -44.25
CA GLY A 141 37.14 -1.45 -44.06
C GLY A 141 37.15 -1.04 -42.59
N LEU A 142 36.41 -1.75 -41.74
CA LEU A 142 36.41 -1.57 -40.29
C LEU A 142 37.80 -1.84 -39.68
N LEU A 143 38.46 -2.93 -40.09
CA LEU A 143 39.82 -3.26 -39.60
C LEU A 143 40.85 -2.20 -39.97
N ARG A 144 40.74 -1.58 -41.14
CA ARG A 144 41.59 -0.43 -41.53
C ARG A 144 41.35 0.77 -40.61
N LEU A 145 40.09 1.10 -40.33
CA LEU A 145 39.76 2.21 -39.42
C LEU A 145 40.25 1.95 -37.99
N LEU A 146 40.13 0.72 -37.50
CA LEU A 146 40.64 0.34 -36.18
C LEU A 146 42.18 0.37 -36.12
N ASN A 147 42.86 -0.04 -37.21
CA ASN A 147 44.32 0.03 -37.30
C ASN A 147 44.81 1.48 -37.28
N ALA A 148 44.13 2.38 -38.01
CA ALA A 148 44.43 3.81 -38.03
C ALA A 148 44.28 4.48 -36.65
N ASN A 149 43.40 3.95 -35.79
CA ASN A 149 43.16 4.46 -34.43
C ASN A 149 43.86 3.64 -33.33
N ASN A 150 44.94 2.93 -33.68
CA ASN A 150 45.72 2.10 -32.76
C ASN A 150 44.89 1.03 -32.04
N LEU A 151 44.60 -0.08 -32.73
CA LEU A 151 43.85 -1.24 -32.20
C LEU A 151 44.33 -1.67 -30.80
N GLY A 152 45.63 -1.62 -30.53
CA GLY A 152 46.19 -1.99 -29.22
C GLY A 152 45.65 -1.15 -28.06
N ARG A 153 45.41 0.16 -28.26
CA ARG A 153 44.80 1.04 -27.25
C ARG A 153 43.32 0.70 -27.06
N LEU A 154 42.59 0.49 -28.15
CA LEU A 154 41.17 0.13 -28.09
C LEU A 154 40.95 -1.22 -27.39
N ALA A 155 41.78 -2.21 -27.69
CA ALA A 155 41.75 -3.52 -27.05
C ALA A 155 41.96 -3.46 -25.53
N THR A 156 42.69 -2.46 -25.02
CA THR A 156 42.89 -2.30 -23.58
C THR A 156 41.63 -1.89 -22.82
N ARG A 157 40.62 -1.33 -23.51
CA ARG A 157 39.35 -0.90 -22.93
C ARG A 157 38.27 -1.98 -22.93
N LEU A 158 38.49 -3.07 -23.67
CA LEU A 158 37.57 -4.20 -23.69
C LEU A 158 37.83 -5.14 -22.51
N ASP A 159 36.76 -5.80 -22.08
CA ASP A 159 36.77 -6.81 -21.02
C ASP A 159 37.75 -7.95 -21.32
N GLU A 160 38.30 -8.56 -20.26
CA GLU A 160 39.25 -9.65 -20.38
C GLU A 160 38.79 -10.85 -21.24
N PRO A 161 37.52 -11.32 -21.18
CA PRO A 161 37.02 -12.35 -22.11
C PRO A 161 36.96 -11.86 -23.56
N ALA A 162 36.54 -10.61 -23.79
CA ALA A 162 36.47 -10.04 -25.14
C ALA A 162 37.86 -9.86 -25.76
N ARG A 163 38.86 -9.50 -24.94
CA ARG A 163 40.26 -9.40 -25.39
C ARG A 163 40.86 -10.76 -25.77
N LYS A 164 40.58 -11.82 -25.00
CA LYS A 164 41.00 -13.18 -25.34
C LYS A 164 40.36 -13.63 -26.65
N TYR A 165 39.06 -13.42 -26.80
CA TYR A 165 38.34 -13.73 -28.02
C TYR A 165 38.90 -12.98 -29.24
N LEU A 166 39.20 -11.67 -29.12
CA LEU A 166 39.84 -10.89 -30.18
C LEU A 166 41.20 -11.42 -30.64
N SER A 167 41.96 -12.08 -29.75
CA SER A 167 43.26 -12.68 -30.09
C SER A 167 43.15 -14.00 -30.87
N GLU A 168 41.97 -14.62 -30.84
CA GLU A 168 41.65 -15.88 -31.52
C GLU A 168 40.78 -15.67 -32.76
N LEU A 169 40.06 -14.54 -32.81
CA LEU A 169 39.11 -14.18 -33.86
C LEU A 169 39.77 -14.15 -35.25
N THR A 170 39.19 -14.92 -36.17
CA THR A 170 39.60 -14.94 -37.58
C THR A 170 38.74 -13.99 -38.43
N LEU A 171 39.21 -13.66 -39.64
CA LEU A 171 38.41 -12.84 -40.57
C LEU A 171 37.08 -13.52 -40.94
N ARG A 172 37.08 -14.85 -41.04
CA ARG A 172 35.88 -15.66 -41.25
C ARG A 172 34.87 -15.45 -40.12
N ASP A 173 35.30 -15.57 -38.88
CA ASP A 173 34.42 -15.49 -37.71
C ASP A 173 33.85 -14.07 -37.56
N LEU A 174 34.62 -13.03 -37.93
CA LEU A 174 34.16 -11.64 -37.95
C LEU A 174 32.98 -11.39 -38.92
N VAL A 175 32.95 -12.14 -40.04
CA VAL A 175 31.98 -11.94 -41.12
C VAL A 175 30.78 -12.88 -40.99
N VAL A 176 30.99 -14.10 -40.50
CA VAL A 176 29.95 -15.15 -40.49
C VAL A 176 29.29 -15.27 -39.12
N ASP A 177 30.05 -15.13 -38.03
CA ASP A 177 29.52 -15.40 -36.69
C ASP A 177 28.88 -14.16 -36.06
N THR A 178 27.77 -14.40 -35.35
CA THR A 178 27.07 -13.38 -34.56
C THR A 178 27.93 -12.89 -33.39
N ALA A 179 28.80 -13.74 -32.84
CA ALA A 179 29.78 -13.36 -31.82
C ALA A 179 30.88 -12.45 -32.37
N GLY A 180 31.27 -12.63 -33.64
CA GLY A 180 32.20 -11.73 -34.33
C GLY A 180 31.58 -10.35 -34.56
N GLU A 181 30.30 -10.31 -34.93
CA GLU A 181 29.53 -9.06 -35.06
C GLU A 181 29.40 -8.32 -33.72
N ALA A 182 29.11 -9.02 -32.62
CA ALA A 182 29.08 -8.43 -31.28
C ALA A 182 30.46 -7.87 -30.86
N SER A 183 31.55 -8.54 -31.25
CA SER A 183 32.91 -8.04 -30.99
C SER A 183 33.23 -6.80 -31.84
N ALA A 184 32.74 -6.76 -33.08
CA ALA A 184 32.87 -5.59 -33.95
C ALA A 184 32.11 -4.38 -33.37
N THR A 185 30.89 -4.57 -32.87
CA THR A 185 30.12 -3.48 -32.24
C THR A 185 30.77 -2.97 -30.95
N GLN A 186 31.34 -3.86 -30.12
CA GLN A 186 32.13 -3.48 -28.94
C GLN A 186 33.41 -2.69 -29.30
N LEU A 187 34.09 -3.08 -30.38
CA LEU A 187 35.25 -2.33 -30.88
C LEU A 187 34.86 -0.95 -31.43
N ILE A 188 33.73 -0.86 -32.13
CA ILE A 188 33.18 0.41 -32.61
C ILE A 188 32.80 1.31 -31.42
N SER A 189 32.13 0.78 -30.40
CA SER A 189 31.80 1.56 -29.20
C SER A 189 33.05 2.01 -28.45
N ALA A 190 34.08 1.16 -28.36
CA ALA A 190 35.37 1.52 -27.76
C ALA A 190 36.09 2.62 -28.57
N LEU A 191 36.08 2.53 -29.90
CA LEU A 191 36.66 3.55 -30.79
C LEU A 191 35.98 4.89 -30.61
N VAL A 192 34.65 4.93 -30.66
CA VAL A 192 33.90 6.19 -30.50
C VAL A 192 34.08 6.76 -29.09
N THR A 193 34.12 5.91 -28.06
CA THR A 193 34.38 6.34 -26.68
C THR A 193 35.80 6.90 -26.51
N ASP A 194 36.80 6.33 -27.18
CA ASP A 194 38.16 6.85 -27.18
C ASP A 194 38.26 8.20 -27.89
N GLN A 195 37.54 8.39 -29.00
CA GLN A 195 37.46 9.70 -29.68
C GLN A 195 36.73 10.76 -28.84
N LEU A 196 35.71 10.33 -28.06
CA LEU A 196 35.01 11.19 -27.10
C LEU A 196 35.94 11.67 -25.97
N GLU A 197 36.83 10.80 -25.47
CA GLU A 197 37.74 11.10 -24.34
C GLU A 197 39.06 11.74 -24.76
N ALA A 198 39.62 11.36 -25.91
CA ALA A 198 40.83 11.97 -26.46
C ALA A 198 40.64 13.48 -26.70
N SER A 199 39.40 13.89 -26.94
CA SER A 199 39.03 15.30 -27.17
C SER A 199 38.72 16.07 -25.89
N SER A 200 38.54 15.41 -24.73
CA SER A 200 38.27 16.07 -23.44
C SER A 200 39.53 16.32 -22.61
N GLY A 201 40.67 15.70 -22.96
CA GLY A 201 41.92 15.76 -22.19
C GLY A 201 42.84 16.96 -22.48
N GLY A 202 42.47 17.86 -23.39
CA GLY A 202 43.26 19.04 -23.74
C GLY A 202 42.77 20.29 -23.01
N VAL A 203 43.53 20.80 -22.03
CA VAL A 203 43.33 22.13 -21.44
C VAL A 203 43.53 23.17 -22.55
N GLY A 204 42.45 23.58 -23.22
CA GLY A 204 42.45 24.65 -24.24
C GLY A 204 41.97 24.26 -25.64
N ALA A 205 41.63 23.01 -25.93
CA ALA A 205 40.97 22.67 -27.20
C ALA A 205 39.46 22.95 -27.09
N GLY A 206 38.94 23.90 -27.88
CA GLY A 206 37.58 24.41 -27.76
C GLY A 206 36.49 23.33 -27.71
N LEU A 207 35.41 23.62 -26.97
CA LEU A 207 34.24 22.76 -26.72
C LEU A 207 33.58 22.12 -27.96
N GLY A 208 33.89 22.59 -29.18
CA GLY A 208 33.41 22.02 -30.44
C GLY A 208 34.28 20.90 -31.06
N ALA A 209 35.51 20.70 -30.57
CA ALA A 209 36.44 19.74 -31.18
C ALA A 209 36.05 18.27 -30.92
N ALA A 210 35.47 17.97 -29.75
CA ALA A 210 35.03 16.62 -29.39
C ALA A 210 33.84 16.14 -30.25
N ALA A 211 32.87 17.00 -30.50
CA ALA A 211 31.75 16.70 -31.40
C ALA A 211 32.22 16.51 -32.85
N ALA A 212 33.16 17.35 -33.31
CA ALA A 212 33.72 17.26 -34.66
C ALA A 212 34.54 15.98 -34.89
N GLY A 213 35.34 15.55 -33.90
CA GLY A 213 36.12 14.31 -33.98
C GLY A 213 35.23 13.06 -34.06
N VAL A 214 34.16 13.04 -33.25
CA VAL A 214 33.18 11.94 -33.26
C VAL A 214 32.36 11.94 -34.55
N GLU A 215 32.00 13.10 -35.08
CA GLU A 215 31.32 13.20 -36.37
C GLU A 215 32.19 12.71 -37.54
N ALA A 216 33.49 13.05 -37.53
CA ALA A 216 34.44 12.56 -38.52
C ALA A 216 34.58 11.03 -38.44
N ALA A 217 34.70 10.48 -37.22
CA ALA A 217 34.77 9.03 -37.00
C ALA A 217 33.47 8.32 -37.40
N ALA A 218 32.31 8.86 -37.03
CA ALA A 218 31.00 8.29 -37.40
C ALA A 218 30.74 8.36 -38.91
N SER A 219 31.16 9.43 -39.58
CA SER A 219 31.11 9.55 -41.05
C SER A 219 32.06 8.56 -41.73
N ALA A 220 33.25 8.33 -41.15
CA ALA A 220 34.18 7.33 -41.64
C ALA A 220 33.65 5.90 -41.47
N LEU A 221 33.07 5.58 -40.31
CA LEU A 221 32.44 4.29 -40.02
C LEU A 221 31.24 4.02 -40.93
N GLN A 222 30.34 5.00 -41.10
CA GLN A 222 29.17 4.84 -41.98
C GLN A 222 29.56 4.58 -43.44
N ARG A 223 30.66 5.20 -43.92
CA ARG A 223 31.17 4.98 -45.27
C ARG A 223 31.88 3.64 -45.43
N ALA A 224 32.60 3.20 -44.40
CA ALA A 224 33.41 1.99 -44.47
C ALA A 224 32.60 0.71 -44.17
N CYS A 225 31.61 0.79 -43.28
CA CYS A 225 30.88 -0.39 -42.78
C CYS A 225 29.40 -0.09 -42.44
N PRO A 226 28.52 0.12 -43.45
CA PRO A 226 27.10 0.38 -43.23
C PRO A 226 26.31 -0.82 -42.66
N SER A 227 26.75 -2.07 -42.83
CA SER A 227 26.07 -3.22 -42.21
C SER A 227 26.35 -3.35 -40.70
N TYR A 228 27.56 -2.96 -40.28
CA TYR A 228 27.98 -2.99 -38.86
C TYR A 228 27.65 -1.70 -38.11
N PHE A 229 27.52 -0.57 -38.81
CA PHE A 229 27.21 0.74 -38.22
C PHE A 229 26.03 1.38 -38.93
N LYS A 230 24.85 1.34 -38.28
CA LYS A 230 23.61 1.85 -38.86
C LYS A 230 23.51 3.37 -38.69
N GLU A 231 22.63 4.00 -39.48
CA GLU A 231 22.33 5.44 -39.33
C GLU A 231 21.83 5.78 -37.92
N ALA A 232 21.09 4.87 -37.32
CA ALA A 232 20.67 4.88 -35.92
C ALA A 232 21.85 5.02 -34.94
N ASP A 233 22.93 4.27 -35.15
CA ASP A 233 24.10 4.28 -34.27
C ASP A 233 24.87 5.60 -34.42
N ARG A 234 24.93 6.15 -35.64
CA ARG A 234 25.49 7.48 -35.88
C ARG A 234 24.80 8.55 -35.06
N THR A 235 23.48 8.63 -35.15
CA THR A 235 22.69 9.62 -34.42
C THR A 235 22.80 9.43 -32.91
N PHE A 236 22.90 8.18 -32.43
CA PHE A 236 23.15 7.88 -31.02
C PHE A 236 24.49 8.46 -30.55
N TYR A 237 25.59 8.16 -31.24
CA TYR A 237 26.92 8.65 -30.85
C TYR A 237 27.07 10.16 -31.01
N GLN A 238 26.42 10.76 -32.01
CA GLN A 238 26.33 12.22 -32.12
C GLN A 238 25.62 12.84 -30.91
N ALA A 239 24.50 12.24 -30.48
CA ALA A 239 23.79 12.71 -29.31
C ALA A 239 24.59 12.48 -28.01
N SER A 240 25.26 11.34 -27.85
CA SER A 240 26.16 11.09 -26.72
C SER A 240 27.35 12.06 -26.68
N ALA A 241 27.87 12.47 -27.84
CA ALA A 241 28.89 13.52 -27.93
C ALA A 241 28.36 14.86 -27.44
N LYS A 242 27.14 15.23 -27.83
CA LYS A 242 26.47 16.44 -27.32
C LYS A 242 26.19 16.37 -25.82
N LEU A 243 25.84 15.20 -25.27
CA LEU A 243 25.68 15.02 -23.82
C LEU A 243 27.00 15.23 -23.07
N LYS A 244 28.10 14.63 -23.54
CA LYS A 244 29.44 14.87 -22.97
C LYS A 244 29.89 16.33 -23.13
N GLN A 245 29.55 16.97 -24.23
CA GLN A 245 29.77 18.40 -24.42
C GLN A 245 29.00 19.22 -23.37
N ALA A 246 27.74 18.85 -23.09
CA ALA A 246 26.94 19.51 -22.07
C ALA A 246 27.52 19.36 -20.65
N GLU A 247 28.14 18.22 -20.33
CA GLU A 247 28.86 18.03 -19.05
C GLU A 247 29.99 19.04 -18.87
N ALA A 248 30.68 19.42 -19.96
CA ALA A 248 31.79 20.38 -19.95
C ALA A 248 31.35 21.85 -19.93
N ILE A 249 30.10 22.17 -20.29
CA ILE A 249 29.58 23.55 -20.28
C ILE A 249 29.26 23.98 -18.86
N SER A 250 29.81 25.10 -18.39
CA SER A 250 29.54 25.65 -17.04
C SER A 250 28.20 26.39 -16.91
N GLY A 251 27.69 26.98 -17.99
CA GLY A 251 26.43 27.74 -17.99
C GLY A 251 25.19 26.83 -17.89
N ALA A 252 24.34 27.04 -16.88
CA ALA A 252 23.19 26.16 -16.63
C ALA A 252 22.14 26.19 -17.76
N ALA A 253 21.82 27.38 -18.29
CA ALA A 253 20.82 27.54 -19.35
C ALA A 253 21.30 26.97 -20.70
N GLU A 254 22.57 27.21 -21.04
CA GLU A 254 23.18 26.66 -22.27
C GLU A 254 23.34 25.14 -22.17
N ARG A 255 23.73 24.62 -21.00
CA ARG A 255 23.75 23.18 -20.72
C ARG A 255 22.36 22.56 -20.89
N GLU A 256 21.32 23.21 -20.37
CA GLU A 256 19.93 22.73 -20.53
C GLU A 256 19.48 22.72 -22.00
N ALA A 257 19.85 23.74 -22.78
CA ALA A 257 19.53 23.78 -24.21
C ALA A 257 20.22 22.65 -25.00
N VAL A 258 21.53 22.45 -24.81
CA VAL A 258 22.29 21.39 -25.50
C VAL A 258 21.82 19.99 -25.08
N THR A 259 21.48 19.81 -23.81
CA THR A 259 20.92 18.52 -23.34
C THR A 259 19.54 18.25 -23.92
N LYS A 260 18.67 19.26 -24.03
CA LYS A 260 17.36 19.12 -24.70
C LYS A 260 17.50 18.72 -26.18
N GLU A 261 18.44 19.32 -26.90
CA GLU A 261 18.74 18.92 -28.29
C GLU A 261 19.28 17.49 -28.38
N ALA A 262 20.17 17.10 -27.48
CA ALA A 262 20.71 15.74 -27.43
C ALA A 262 19.61 14.71 -27.12
N VAL A 263 18.72 15.00 -26.17
CA VAL A 263 17.55 14.15 -25.86
C VAL A 263 16.62 14.05 -27.07
N ALA A 264 16.39 15.14 -27.81
CA ALA A 264 15.56 15.10 -29.02
C ALA A 264 16.16 14.16 -30.09
N GLN A 265 17.49 14.16 -30.25
CA GLN A 265 18.19 13.22 -31.15
C GLN A 265 18.12 11.77 -30.64
N LEU A 266 18.26 11.54 -29.33
CA LEU A 266 18.10 10.20 -28.73
C LEU A 266 16.66 9.68 -28.89
N CYS A 267 15.66 10.56 -28.80
CA CYS A 267 14.25 10.21 -28.98
C CYS A 267 13.94 9.73 -30.41
N GLN A 268 14.68 10.19 -31.43
CA GLN A 268 14.50 9.70 -32.80
C GLN A 268 14.97 8.26 -32.95
N VAL A 269 15.90 7.81 -32.09
CA VAL A 269 16.55 6.51 -32.21
C VAL A 269 16.45 5.74 -30.90
N ALA A 270 15.24 5.69 -30.35
CA ALA A 270 15.01 5.12 -29.03
C ALA A 270 15.29 3.61 -28.93
N LEU A 271 15.35 2.88 -30.06
CA LEU A 271 15.59 1.43 -30.11
C LEU A 271 17.07 0.99 -30.06
N SER A 272 18.00 1.81 -30.56
CA SER A 272 19.44 1.47 -30.56
C SER A 272 20.20 2.07 -29.39
N CYS A 273 19.51 2.82 -28.52
CA CYS A 273 20.09 3.46 -27.34
C CYS A 273 20.43 2.44 -26.25
N ASN A 274 21.64 2.54 -25.68
CA ASN A 274 21.93 1.92 -24.40
C ASN A 274 21.29 2.75 -23.26
N LEU A 275 20.09 2.33 -22.84
CA LEU A 275 19.28 3.06 -21.86
C LEU A 275 19.97 3.21 -20.49
N GLU A 276 20.75 2.22 -20.04
CA GLU A 276 21.43 2.26 -18.73
C GLU A 276 22.50 3.36 -18.69
N TYR A 277 23.33 3.43 -19.75
CA TYR A 277 24.35 4.46 -19.85
C TYR A 277 23.72 5.85 -19.94
N VAL A 278 22.76 6.05 -20.84
CA VAL A 278 22.12 7.35 -21.07
C VAL A 278 21.36 7.83 -19.84
N THR A 279 20.69 6.93 -19.10
CA THR A 279 19.97 7.31 -17.87
C THR A 279 20.89 7.79 -16.77
N SER A 280 22.06 7.15 -16.61
CA SER A 280 23.08 7.62 -15.65
C SER A 280 23.62 9.01 -16.00
N GLN A 281 23.85 9.29 -17.30
CA GLN A 281 24.31 10.59 -17.77
C GLN A 281 23.24 11.68 -17.65
N LEU A 282 21.99 11.38 -18.00
CA LEU A 282 20.88 12.33 -17.86
C LEU A 282 20.58 12.64 -16.38
N ALA A 283 20.71 11.65 -15.48
CA ALA A 283 20.62 11.86 -14.05
C ALA A 283 21.74 12.77 -13.54
N TYR A 284 22.97 12.58 -14.02
CA TYR A 284 24.12 13.46 -13.72
C TYR A 284 23.87 14.91 -14.19
N LEU A 285 23.34 15.07 -15.41
CA LEU A 285 22.99 16.36 -16.00
C LEU A 285 21.69 16.97 -15.41
N ARG A 286 21.04 16.28 -14.46
CA ARG A 286 19.79 16.66 -13.79
C ARG A 286 18.60 16.88 -14.74
N CYS A 287 18.62 16.25 -15.92
CA CYS A 287 17.56 16.33 -16.92
C CYS A 287 16.59 15.14 -16.77
N TYR A 288 15.69 15.22 -15.78
CA TYR A 288 14.73 14.14 -15.51
C TYR A 288 13.51 14.15 -16.44
N GLU A 289 13.10 15.33 -16.95
CA GLU A 289 11.99 15.44 -17.92
C GLU A 289 12.32 14.70 -19.22
N GLY A 290 13.49 14.97 -19.81
CA GLY A 290 13.96 14.30 -21.01
C GLY A 290 14.21 12.80 -20.83
N LEU A 291 14.60 12.36 -19.63
CA LEU A 291 14.77 10.95 -19.28
C LEU A 291 13.44 10.19 -19.37
N GLY A 292 12.36 10.75 -18.80
CA GLY A 292 11.03 10.17 -18.87
C GLY A 292 10.52 10.07 -20.30
N GLU A 293 10.67 11.14 -21.10
CA GLU A 293 10.25 11.14 -22.51
C GLU A 293 11.00 10.11 -23.36
N LEU A 294 12.33 9.99 -23.17
CA LEU A 294 13.16 9.05 -23.92
C LEU A 294 12.72 7.61 -23.67
N ILE A 295 12.49 7.25 -22.40
CA ILE A 295 12.15 5.87 -22.05
C ILE A 295 10.73 5.51 -22.49
N LEU A 296 9.78 6.45 -22.38
CA LEU A 296 8.42 6.25 -22.90
C LEU A 296 8.45 6.04 -24.43
N LYS A 297 9.25 6.82 -25.16
CA LYS A 297 9.44 6.63 -26.62
C LYS A 297 10.17 5.32 -26.95
N ALA A 298 11.14 4.90 -26.14
CA ALA A 298 11.81 3.62 -26.30
C ALA A 298 10.84 2.44 -26.12
N ALA A 299 9.93 2.55 -25.14
CA ALA A 299 8.91 1.55 -24.89
C ALA A 299 7.87 1.46 -26.02
N THR A 300 7.42 2.61 -26.56
CA THR A 300 6.49 2.61 -27.70
C THR A 300 7.15 2.12 -28.98
N ALA A 301 8.42 2.45 -29.22
CA ALA A 301 9.18 1.96 -30.36
C ALA A 301 9.49 0.45 -30.26
N SER A 302 9.61 -0.09 -29.05
CA SER A 302 9.83 -1.52 -28.80
C SER A 302 8.60 -2.39 -29.07
N ASP A 303 7.40 -1.80 -28.99
CA ASP A 303 6.14 -2.47 -29.33
C ASP A 303 5.19 -1.50 -30.08
N PRO A 304 5.41 -1.29 -31.40
CA PRO A 304 4.62 -0.37 -32.21
C PRO A 304 3.18 -0.83 -32.45
N GLN A 305 2.90 -2.13 -32.31
CA GLN A 305 1.57 -2.72 -32.54
C GLN A 305 0.73 -2.83 -31.25
N ASP A 306 1.26 -2.33 -30.13
CA ASP A 306 0.64 -2.39 -28.80
C ASP A 306 0.16 -3.80 -28.41
N ILE A 307 0.97 -4.81 -28.73
CA ILE A 307 0.69 -6.22 -28.45
C ILE A 307 0.56 -6.44 -26.92
N SER A 308 1.24 -5.61 -26.13
CA SER A 308 1.20 -5.66 -24.65
C SER A 308 -0.19 -5.40 -24.03
N SER A 309 -1.09 -4.67 -24.72
CA SER A 309 -2.44 -4.39 -24.23
C SER A 309 -3.45 -5.50 -24.57
N ARG A 310 -3.07 -6.48 -25.40
CA ARG A 310 -3.94 -7.56 -25.88
C ARG A 310 -3.64 -8.89 -25.17
N PRO A 311 -4.31 -9.22 -24.05
CA PRO A 311 -4.08 -10.46 -23.32
C PRO A 311 -4.41 -11.73 -24.13
N GLU A 312 -5.20 -11.62 -25.20
CA GLU A 312 -5.59 -12.71 -26.10
C GLU A 312 -4.40 -13.38 -26.81
N LEU A 313 -3.30 -12.65 -27.00
CA LEU A 313 -2.10 -13.12 -27.70
C LEU A 313 -1.12 -13.93 -26.81
N GLY A 314 -1.45 -14.11 -25.53
CA GLY A 314 -0.74 -15.02 -24.63
C GLY A 314 0.77 -14.76 -24.51
N ALA A 315 1.59 -15.66 -25.06
CA ALA A 315 3.05 -15.63 -24.94
C ALA A 315 3.68 -14.40 -25.61
N ASP A 316 3.20 -14.01 -26.79
CA ASP A 316 3.72 -12.83 -27.50
C ASP A 316 3.44 -11.55 -26.71
N CYS A 317 2.26 -11.47 -26.08
CA CYS A 317 1.89 -10.39 -25.18
C CYS A 317 2.84 -10.31 -23.98
N ASN A 318 3.18 -11.45 -23.37
CA ASN A 318 4.11 -11.48 -22.25
C ASN A 318 5.52 -11.05 -22.65
N THR A 319 6.02 -11.47 -23.83
CA THR A 319 7.34 -11.01 -24.30
C THR A 319 7.37 -9.52 -24.60
N ALA A 320 6.31 -8.97 -25.20
CA ALA A 320 6.17 -7.53 -25.43
C ALA A 320 6.10 -6.75 -24.09
N ARG A 321 5.34 -7.25 -23.13
CA ARG A 321 5.28 -6.71 -21.75
C ARG A 321 6.63 -6.75 -21.05
N SER A 322 7.39 -7.85 -21.19
CA SER A 322 8.74 -7.97 -20.64
C SER A 322 9.68 -6.93 -21.23
N ARG A 323 9.67 -6.75 -22.57
CA ARG A 323 10.48 -5.71 -23.24
C ARG A 323 10.14 -4.30 -22.76
N ARG A 324 8.85 -3.95 -22.71
CA ARG A 324 8.40 -2.65 -22.17
C ARG A 324 8.76 -2.46 -20.69
N SER A 325 8.60 -3.51 -19.88
CA SER A 325 8.95 -3.46 -18.45
C SER A 325 10.44 -3.22 -18.22
N ALA A 326 11.32 -3.80 -19.05
CA ALA A 326 12.75 -3.56 -18.98
C ALA A 326 13.09 -2.07 -19.23
N CYS A 327 12.42 -1.43 -20.19
CA CYS A 327 12.54 0.02 -20.40
C CYS A 327 12.07 0.80 -19.16
N TYR A 328 10.86 0.52 -18.65
CA TYR A 328 10.30 1.26 -17.51
C TYR A 328 11.08 1.10 -16.22
N GLN A 329 11.76 -0.04 -16.01
CA GLN A 329 12.59 -0.25 -14.82
C GLN A 329 13.66 0.83 -14.66
N HIS A 330 14.19 1.38 -15.75
CA HIS A 330 15.14 2.49 -15.65
C HIS A 330 14.48 3.77 -15.12
N VAL A 331 13.27 4.13 -15.57
CA VAL A 331 12.51 5.27 -14.99
C VAL A 331 12.20 4.98 -13.53
N ILE A 332 11.73 3.79 -13.22
CA ILE A 332 11.32 3.40 -11.87
C ILE A 332 12.50 3.49 -10.91
N ASN A 333 13.67 2.95 -11.28
CA ASN A 333 14.89 3.05 -10.47
C ASN A 333 15.29 4.51 -10.24
N THR A 334 15.21 5.37 -11.25
CA THR A 334 15.47 6.81 -11.06
C THR A 334 14.43 7.48 -10.16
N LEU A 335 13.16 7.09 -10.24
CA LEU A 335 12.11 7.59 -9.37
C LEU A 335 12.31 7.11 -7.91
N THR A 336 12.65 5.83 -7.71
CA THR A 336 12.95 5.24 -6.40
C THR A 336 14.12 5.95 -5.73
N THR A 337 15.21 6.23 -6.46
CA THR A 337 16.36 6.98 -5.92
C THR A 337 15.99 8.41 -5.54
N LEU A 338 15.13 9.08 -6.31
CA LEU A 338 14.62 10.42 -5.96
C LEU A 338 13.73 10.41 -4.71
N ILE A 339 12.91 9.37 -4.54
CA ILE A 339 11.97 9.22 -3.42
C ILE A 339 12.68 8.81 -2.13
N GLN A 340 13.48 7.74 -2.16
CA GLN A 340 14.14 7.18 -0.97
C GLN A 340 15.34 8.04 -0.53
N GLY A 341 15.93 8.81 -1.46
CA GLY A 341 17.27 9.38 -1.27
C GLY A 341 18.33 8.27 -1.32
N SER A 342 19.59 8.63 -1.56
CA SER A 342 20.69 7.66 -1.53
C SER A 342 20.59 6.79 -0.26
N PRO A 343 20.72 5.45 -0.34
CA PRO A 343 20.80 4.63 0.85
C PRO A 343 22.00 5.07 1.71
N PRO A 344 21.92 5.03 3.05
CA PRO A 344 23.13 5.10 3.88
C PRO A 344 24.04 3.91 3.49
N PRO A 345 25.38 4.08 3.50
CA PRO A 345 26.29 2.97 3.21
C PRO A 345 25.98 1.80 4.16
N PRO A 346 26.12 0.55 3.70
CA PRO A 346 25.81 -0.62 4.51
C PRO A 346 26.67 -0.58 5.78
N SER A 347 25.99 -0.48 6.92
CA SER A 347 26.56 -0.81 8.21
C SER A 347 27.01 -2.27 8.15
N GLY A 348 28.30 -2.47 7.90
CA GLY A 348 28.95 -3.75 8.14
C GLY A 348 29.05 -3.94 9.65
N GLY A 349 28.43 -5.01 10.15
CA GLY A 349 28.58 -5.50 11.52
C GLY A 349 30.05 -5.81 11.85
N GLY A 350 30.46 -6.02 13.09
CA GLY A 350 29.75 -6.33 14.33
C GLY A 350 30.70 -7.21 15.15
N GLY A 351 30.94 -6.85 16.42
CA GLY A 351 31.70 -7.62 17.42
C GLY A 351 33.22 -7.65 17.17
N THR A 352 34.12 -7.50 18.14
CA THR A 352 34.06 -7.88 19.55
C THR A 352 35.14 -7.14 20.36
N SER A 353 34.93 -7.09 21.68
CA SER A 353 35.95 -6.94 22.75
C SER A 353 36.34 -5.52 23.19
N SER A 354 35.60 -5.10 24.21
CA SER A 354 36.07 -4.31 25.35
C SER A 354 37.41 -4.81 25.92
N MET A 355 38.38 -3.91 26.13
CA MET A 355 39.04 -3.69 27.43
C MET A 355 40.09 -2.56 27.36
N SER A 356 40.22 -1.91 28.52
CA SER A 356 41.35 -1.09 28.99
C SER A 356 41.30 0.42 28.71
N ALA A 357 40.63 1.11 29.62
CA ALA A 357 41.03 2.43 30.08
C ALA A 357 42.23 2.31 31.04
N ILE A 358 43.31 3.06 30.79
CA ILE A 358 44.30 3.47 31.81
C ILE A 358 44.87 4.84 31.41
N GLY A 359 44.70 5.83 32.30
CA GLY A 359 45.58 6.99 32.57
C GLY A 359 45.79 8.02 31.46
N GLY A 360 45.64 9.32 31.67
CA GLY A 360 45.56 10.13 32.88
C GLY A 360 46.01 11.56 32.52
N GLY A 361 45.47 12.57 33.23
CA GLY A 361 45.92 13.97 33.48
C GLY A 361 46.76 14.73 32.44
N GLU A 362 46.67 16.04 32.23
CA GLU A 362 46.27 17.21 33.02
C GLU A 362 46.02 18.34 31.98
N GLY A 363 45.05 19.24 32.10
CA GLY A 363 45.07 20.41 32.98
C GLY A 363 45.41 21.69 32.18
N GLY A 364 44.46 22.65 32.05
CA GLY A 364 44.82 24.02 31.62
C GLY A 364 43.72 24.90 30.98
N LYS A 365 42.89 25.52 31.82
CA LYS A 365 42.29 26.88 31.74
C LYS A 365 41.93 27.51 30.37
N GLY A 366 40.65 27.89 30.19
CA GLY A 366 40.24 29.02 29.31
C GLY A 366 40.37 30.39 30.03
N PRO A 367 39.72 31.50 29.57
CA PRO A 367 38.93 31.71 28.34
C PRO A 367 39.18 33.08 27.63
N ALA A 368 38.30 33.44 26.68
CA ALA A 368 38.12 34.72 25.96
C ALA A 368 39.07 34.97 24.76
N GLY A 369 38.65 35.45 23.59
CA GLY A 369 37.35 35.80 23.04
C GLY A 369 37.57 36.41 21.64
N THR A 370 36.55 36.31 20.79
CA THR A 370 36.16 37.28 19.74
C THR A 370 36.99 37.48 18.45
N VAL A 371 36.21 37.45 17.36
CA VAL A 371 36.35 38.09 16.03
C VAL A 371 37.31 37.47 15.03
N GLY A 372 36.71 37.06 13.90
CA GLY A 372 37.38 36.41 12.79
C GLY A 372 38.13 37.34 11.84
N ILE A 373 38.77 36.72 10.86
CA ILE A 373 38.92 37.18 9.48
C ILE A 373 39.17 35.95 8.61
N THR A 374 38.52 36.00 7.46
CA THR A 374 38.45 35.11 6.31
C THR A 374 39.78 34.45 5.90
N ALA A 375 39.82 33.12 5.82
CA ALA A 375 40.85 32.39 5.10
C ALA A 375 40.37 32.08 3.68
N GLY A 376 41.11 32.63 2.71
CA GLY A 376 40.88 32.51 1.30
C GLY A 376 41.17 31.11 0.73
N ALA A 377 40.47 30.88 -0.38
CA ALA A 377 40.79 30.06 -1.54
C ALA A 377 42.12 29.29 -1.55
N GLY A 378 41.99 27.97 -1.65
CA GLY A 378 42.86 27.11 -2.46
C GLY A 378 42.00 26.38 -3.50
N PRO A 379 42.29 26.45 -4.81
CA PRO A 379 41.52 25.78 -5.84
C PRO A 379 42.11 24.39 -6.11
N GLY A 380 41.36 23.34 -5.79
CA GLY A 380 41.74 21.97 -6.10
C GLY A 380 40.82 20.98 -5.43
N GLY A 381 39.85 20.44 -6.17
CA GLY A 381 38.95 19.41 -5.67
C GLY A 381 37.73 19.18 -6.56
N SER A 382 37.89 18.26 -7.51
CA SER A 382 36.86 17.43 -8.17
C SER A 382 35.44 17.99 -8.27
N CYS A 383 35.05 18.35 -9.49
CA CYS A 383 33.66 18.59 -9.88
C CYS A 383 32.89 17.27 -9.95
N GLY A 384 32.48 16.74 -8.79
CA GLY A 384 31.33 15.85 -8.71
C GLY A 384 30.09 16.70 -8.42
N PRO A 385 28.91 16.38 -9.00
CA PRO A 385 27.69 17.08 -8.67
C PRO A 385 27.43 16.90 -7.18
N LYS A 386 27.23 18.02 -6.48
CA LYS A 386 26.83 18.02 -5.08
C LYS A 386 25.60 17.11 -4.90
N PRO A 387 25.52 16.32 -3.81
CA PRO A 387 24.37 15.47 -3.55
C PRO A 387 23.09 16.32 -3.52
N LEU A 388 22.03 15.80 -4.15
CA LEU A 388 20.78 16.53 -4.34
C LEU A 388 20.16 16.88 -2.98
N THR A 389 19.83 18.17 -2.80
CA THR A 389 19.08 18.61 -1.62
C THR A 389 17.65 18.06 -1.65
N ALA A 390 17.00 17.96 -0.48
CA ALA A 390 15.62 17.45 -0.40
C ALA A 390 14.63 18.31 -1.22
N SER A 391 14.84 19.63 -1.28
CA SER A 391 14.04 20.55 -2.10
C SER A 391 14.20 20.29 -3.60
N GLU A 392 15.46 20.15 -4.07
CA GLU A 392 15.75 19.81 -5.48
C GLU A 392 15.19 18.43 -5.87
N ARG A 393 15.25 17.43 -4.97
CA ARG A 393 14.61 16.13 -5.24
C ARG A 393 13.10 16.25 -5.42
N GLY A 394 12.45 17.12 -4.63
CA GLY A 394 11.02 17.41 -4.75
C GLY A 394 10.66 18.04 -6.09
N THR A 395 11.44 19.02 -6.57
CA THR A 395 11.20 19.67 -7.86
C THR A 395 11.44 18.72 -9.03
N TYR A 396 12.54 17.96 -9.03
CA TYR A 396 12.83 16.98 -10.08
C TYR A 396 11.82 15.83 -10.11
N ARG A 397 11.38 15.35 -8.95
CA ARG A 397 10.28 14.37 -8.84
C ARG A 397 8.99 14.93 -9.46
N GLY A 398 8.65 16.17 -9.14
CA GLY A 398 7.47 16.84 -9.72
C GLY A 398 7.54 16.97 -11.24
N SER A 399 8.69 17.41 -11.77
CA SER A 399 8.92 17.51 -13.21
C SER A 399 8.83 16.16 -13.91
N LEU A 400 9.49 15.13 -13.37
CA LEU A 400 9.42 13.77 -13.91
C LEU A 400 7.97 13.26 -13.89
N MET A 401 7.28 13.38 -12.75
CA MET A 401 5.90 12.89 -12.62
C MET A 401 4.94 13.60 -13.58
N LYS A 402 5.12 14.89 -13.85
CA LYS A 402 4.34 15.65 -14.84
C LYS A 402 4.50 15.12 -16.27
N VAL A 403 5.67 14.59 -16.62
CA VAL A 403 5.89 13.93 -17.92
C VAL A 403 5.21 12.56 -17.93
N LEU A 404 5.37 11.79 -16.85
CA LEU A 404 4.80 10.45 -16.75
C LEU A 404 3.27 10.46 -16.77
N THR A 405 2.61 11.42 -16.11
CA THR A 405 1.14 11.54 -16.11
C THR A 405 0.55 11.92 -17.46
N LYS A 406 1.31 12.63 -18.32
CA LYS A 406 0.89 12.96 -19.69
C LYS A 406 0.93 11.78 -20.64
N SER A 407 1.60 10.69 -20.28
CA SER A 407 1.70 9.51 -21.15
C SER A 407 0.33 8.86 -21.34
N SER A 408 0.02 8.43 -22.57
CA SER A 408 -1.23 7.73 -22.92
C SER A 408 -1.12 6.21 -22.75
N ASP A 409 0.02 5.70 -22.28
CA ASP A 409 0.31 4.28 -22.18
C ASP A 409 -0.30 3.69 -20.89
N VAL A 410 -1.40 2.96 -21.04
CA VAL A 410 -2.14 2.35 -19.93
C VAL A 410 -1.28 1.32 -19.20
N TYR A 411 -0.52 0.49 -19.93
CA TYR A 411 0.31 -0.54 -19.31
C TYR A 411 1.43 0.08 -18.47
N PHE A 412 2.03 1.17 -18.95
CA PHE A 412 2.99 1.93 -18.16
C PHE A 412 2.40 2.43 -16.84
N HIS A 413 1.21 3.03 -16.86
CA HIS A 413 0.54 3.51 -15.63
C HIS A 413 0.29 2.39 -14.63
N HIS A 414 -0.06 1.18 -15.08
CA HIS A 414 -0.23 0.02 -14.20
C HIS A 414 1.09 -0.34 -13.48
N VAL A 415 2.21 -0.38 -14.21
CA VAL A 415 3.53 -0.68 -13.63
C VAL A 415 3.97 0.43 -12.68
N LEU A 416 3.72 1.69 -13.04
CA LEU A 416 4.05 2.86 -12.22
C LEU A 416 3.27 2.86 -10.89
N TYR A 417 1.95 2.68 -10.94
CA TYR A 417 1.11 2.66 -9.74
C TYR A 417 1.45 1.47 -8.84
N GLY A 418 1.72 0.30 -9.42
CA GLY A 418 2.22 -0.85 -8.68
C GLY A 418 3.48 -0.51 -7.86
N CYS A 419 4.48 0.08 -8.51
CA CYS A 419 5.70 0.48 -7.82
C CYS A 419 5.46 1.55 -6.75
N LEU A 420 4.61 2.55 -7.00
CA LEU A 420 4.27 3.58 -6.01
C LEU A 420 3.56 3.00 -4.78
N ILE A 421 2.70 1.99 -4.96
CA ILE A 421 2.05 1.25 -3.87
C ILE A 421 3.09 0.45 -3.09
N ASP A 422 3.98 -0.27 -3.77
CA ASP A 422 5.05 -1.04 -3.14
C ASP A 422 6.01 -0.12 -2.33
N MET A 423 6.22 1.12 -2.78
CA MET A 423 6.99 2.15 -2.06
C MET A 423 6.20 2.91 -0.97
N GLY A 424 4.90 2.63 -0.80
CA GLY A 424 4.04 3.25 0.22
C GLY A 424 3.71 4.73 0.00
N GLN A 425 3.90 5.26 -1.22
CA GLN A 425 3.72 6.69 -1.53
C GLN A 425 2.25 7.04 -1.80
N THR A 426 1.41 6.90 -0.77
CA THR A 426 -0.05 7.08 -0.86
C THR A 426 -0.46 8.52 -1.18
N SER A 427 0.16 9.51 -0.55
CA SER A 427 -0.14 10.94 -0.77
C SER A 427 0.21 11.39 -2.18
N LEU A 428 1.34 10.90 -2.71
CA LEU A 428 1.75 11.17 -4.08
C LEU A 428 0.74 10.57 -5.06
N LEU A 429 0.36 9.30 -4.88
CA LEU A 429 -0.60 8.63 -5.75
C LEU A 429 -1.96 9.33 -5.77
N LEU A 430 -2.47 9.75 -4.61
CA LEU A 430 -3.74 10.47 -4.49
C LEU A 430 -3.70 11.88 -5.10
N SER A 431 -2.52 12.50 -5.20
CA SER A 431 -2.35 13.79 -5.88
C SER A 431 -2.31 13.68 -7.41
N LEU A 432 -2.24 12.47 -7.97
CA LEU A 432 -2.22 12.27 -9.41
C LEU A 432 -3.66 12.28 -9.95
N ASP A 433 -4.03 13.34 -10.66
CA ASP A 433 -5.29 13.43 -11.41
C ASP A 433 -5.24 12.61 -12.70
N SER A 434 -4.93 11.31 -12.60
CA SER A 434 -4.93 10.40 -13.76
C SER A 434 -6.26 9.64 -13.85
N PRO A 435 -6.92 9.62 -15.03
CA PRO A 435 -8.16 8.86 -15.22
C PRO A 435 -7.95 7.34 -15.12
N HIS A 436 -6.72 6.86 -15.30
CA HIS A 436 -6.39 5.42 -15.29
C HIS A 436 -6.19 4.87 -13.87
N LEU A 437 -5.98 5.74 -12.88
CA LEU A 437 -5.68 5.32 -11.50
C LEU A 437 -6.86 4.57 -10.88
N GLU A 438 -8.08 5.05 -11.11
CA GLU A 438 -9.28 4.44 -10.55
C GLU A 438 -9.54 3.06 -11.16
N ALA A 439 -9.44 2.93 -12.48
CA ALA A 439 -9.59 1.64 -13.18
C ALA A 439 -8.54 0.64 -12.70
N TYR A 440 -7.29 1.07 -12.52
CA TYR A 440 -6.22 0.24 -11.98
C TYR A 440 -6.49 -0.23 -10.55
N LEU A 441 -6.88 0.68 -9.65
CA LEU A 441 -7.14 0.33 -8.24
C LEU A 441 -8.32 -0.64 -8.11
N VAL A 442 -9.38 -0.49 -8.92
CA VAL A 442 -10.51 -1.43 -8.97
C VAL A 442 -10.05 -2.81 -9.45
N GLN A 443 -9.24 -2.84 -10.51
CA GLN A 443 -8.72 -4.09 -11.08
C GLN A 443 -7.75 -4.80 -10.12
N GLU A 444 -6.88 -4.08 -9.42
CA GLU A 444 -5.97 -4.68 -8.44
C GLU A 444 -6.71 -5.13 -7.18
N ALA A 445 -7.72 -4.38 -6.72
CA ALA A 445 -8.47 -4.71 -5.51
C ALA A 445 -9.37 -5.95 -5.67
N TRP A 446 -10.03 -6.11 -6.83
CA TRP A 446 -11.07 -7.13 -7.02
C TRP A 446 -10.96 -7.92 -8.32
N GLY A 447 -9.93 -7.70 -9.14
CA GLY A 447 -9.76 -8.37 -10.43
C GLY A 447 -10.89 -8.05 -11.41
N ALA A 448 -11.18 -9.00 -12.31
CA ALA A 448 -12.26 -8.88 -13.30
C ALA A 448 -13.67 -8.75 -12.70
N ALA A 449 -13.84 -9.05 -11.41
CA ALA A 449 -15.12 -8.95 -10.69
C ALA A 449 -15.34 -7.57 -10.01
N GLY A 450 -14.38 -6.64 -10.10
CA GLY A 450 -14.42 -5.37 -9.38
C GLY A 450 -15.51 -4.38 -9.80
N ALA A 451 -15.97 -4.43 -11.06
CA ALA A 451 -17.00 -3.52 -11.56
C ALA A 451 -18.35 -3.68 -10.83
N THR A 452 -18.68 -4.89 -10.36
CA THR A 452 -19.91 -5.15 -9.60
C THR A 452 -19.83 -4.72 -8.14
N ALA A 453 -18.62 -4.62 -7.57
CA ALA A 453 -18.42 -4.23 -6.16
C ALA A 453 -18.73 -2.75 -5.91
N LEU A 454 -18.48 -1.88 -6.90
CA LEU A 454 -18.76 -0.43 -6.81
C LEU A 454 -20.23 -0.08 -7.07
N SER A 455 -21.00 -1.00 -7.67
CA SER A 455 -22.42 -0.81 -8.04
C SER A 455 -23.39 -0.99 -6.86
N GLY A 456 -22.91 -1.20 -5.64
CA GLY A 456 -23.77 -1.40 -4.46
C GLY A 456 -24.53 -2.73 -4.43
N GLY A 457 -24.14 -3.70 -5.27
CA GLY A 457 -24.62 -5.08 -5.17
C GLY A 457 -23.95 -5.82 -4.00
N PRO A 458 -24.53 -6.93 -3.49
CA PRO A 458 -23.89 -7.75 -2.47
C PRO A 458 -22.54 -8.27 -3.00
N SER A 459 -21.44 -7.81 -2.39
CA SER A 459 -20.07 -8.14 -2.81
C SER A 459 -19.89 -9.65 -2.95
N PRO A 460 -19.70 -10.19 -4.17
CA PRO A 460 -19.71 -11.64 -4.41
C PRO A 460 -18.39 -12.34 -4.05
N LEU A 461 -17.40 -11.61 -3.53
CA LEU A 461 -16.08 -12.15 -3.21
C LEU A 461 -15.68 -11.78 -1.79
N VAL A 462 -16.12 -12.60 -0.85
CA VAL A 462 -15.59 -12.60 0.53
C VAL A 462 -14.53 -13.71 0.64
N GLY A 463 -13.51 -13.62 -0.20
CA GLY A 463 -12.30 -14.46 -0.14
C GLY A 463 -11.17 -13.75 0.61
N PRO A 464 -10.10 -14.47 1.00
CA PRO A 464 -8.91 -13.84 1.56
C PRO A 464 -8.22 -12.97 0.50
N LEU A 465 -8.02 -11.69 0.83
CA LEU A 465 -7.35 -10.72 -0.03
C LEU A 465 -5.85 -10.69 0.25
N GLY A 466 -5.02 -10.57 -0.79
CA GLY A 466 -3.58 -10.36 -0.65
C GLY A 466 -3.24 -8.95 -0.11
N LYS A 467 -2.06 -8.78 0.51
CA LYS A 467 -1.61 -7.47 1.07
C LYS A 467 -1.75 -6.31 0.08
N ARG A 468 -1.32 -6.51 -1.16
CA ARG A 468 -1.39 -5.49 -2.23
C ARG A 468 -2.83 -5.13 -2.61
N GLN A 469 -3.74 -6.09 -2.61
CA GLN A 469 -5.16 -5.87 -2.89
C GLN A 469 -5.84 -5.06 -1.78
N VAL A 470 -5.51 -5.36 -0.52
CA VAL A 470 -5.98 -4.59 0.64
C VAL A 470 -5.47 -3.14 0.58
N GLN A 471 -4.18 -2.95 0.27
CA GLN A 471 -3.61 -1.61 0.10
C GLN A 471 -4.28 -0.85 -1.05
N ALA A 472 -4.55 -1.52 -2.18
CA ALA A 472 -5.26 -0.92 -3.31
C ALA A 472 -6.69 -0.50 -2.94
N ALA A 473 -7.43 -1.35 -2.21
CA ALA A 473 -8.78 -1.03 -1.75
C ALA A 473 -8.81 0.10 -0.70
N ASP A 474 -7.84 0.16 0.23
CA ASP A 474 -7.71 1.27 1.20
C ASP A 474 -7.33 2.59 0.50
N LEU A 475 -6.51 2.53 -0.55
CA LEU A 475 -6.23 3.68 -1.40
C LEU A 475 -7.45 4.13 -2.20
N LEU A 476 -8.23 3.19 -2.73
CA LEU A 476 -9.44 3.48 -3.47
C LEU A 476 -10.50 4.15 -2.58
N SER A 477 -10.67 3.70 -1.34
CA SER A 477 -11.58 4.34 -0.39
C SER A 477 -11.17 5.79 -0.11
N LYS A 478 -9.87 6.04 0.13
CA LYS A 478 -9.32 7.40 0.32
C LYS A 478 -9.52 8.30 -0.90
N MET A 479 -9.32 7.76 -2.11
CA MET A 479 -9.56 8.49 -3.35
C MET A 479 -11.05 8.83 -3.52
N CYS A 480 -11.95 7.89 -3.23
CA CYS A 480 -13.39 8.13 -3.29
C CYS A 480 -13.83 9.23 -2.31
N VAL A 481 -13.27 9.25 -1.10
CA VAL A 481 -13.48 10.33 -0.11
C VAL A 481 -12.99 11.67 -0.66
N GLY A 482 -11.79 11.72 -1.26
CA GLY A 482 -11.26 12.94 -1.88
C GLY A 482 -12.11 13.49 -3.03
N LYS A 483 -12.76 12.60 -3.81
CA LYS A 483 -13.69 12.96 -4.90
C LYS A 483 -15.13 13.21 -4.42
N ASN A 484 -15.42 13.23 -3.10
CA ASN A 484 -16.75 13.34 -2.50
C ASN A 484 -17.74 12.20 -2.89
N ARG A 485 -17.25 11.02 -3.27
CA ARG A 485 -18.08 9.85 -3.58
C ARG A 485 -18.23 8.95 -2.35
N PHE A 486 -18.95 9.45 -1.35
CA PHE A 486 -19.04 8.79 -0.03
C PHE A 486 -19.74 7.43 -0.04
N ARG A 487 -20.73 7.23 -0.94
CA ARG A 487 -21.45 5.95 -1.08
C ARG A 487 -20.51 4.82 -1.52
N GLU A 488 -19.70 5.07 -2.55
CA GLU A 488 -18.72 4.11 -3.03
C GLU A 488 -17.63 3.86 -1.98
N ALA A 489 -17.10 4.91 -1.36
CA ALA A 489 -16.13 4.79 -0.27
C ALA A 489 -16.66 3.89 0.87
N CYS A 490 -17.93 4.08 1.26
CA CYS A 490 -18.61 3.25 2.23
C CYS A 490 -18.65 1.77 1.79
N SER A 491 -19.08 1.48 0.56
CA SER A 491 -19.16 0.11 0.04
C SER A 491 -17.80 -0.61 0.05
N VAL A 492 -16.73 0.12 -0.26
CA VAL A 492 -15.36 -0.41 -0.32
C VAL A 492 -14.85 -0.72 1.09
N MET A 493 -15.11 0.16 2.06
CA MET A 493 -14.77 -0.10 3.46
C MET A 493 -15.58 -1.25 4.07
N LEU A 494 -16.84 -1.42 3.68
CA LEU A 494 -17.64 -2.58 4.08
C LEU A 494 -17.09 -3.88 3.48
N ALA A 495 -16.66 -3.87 2.22
CA ALA A 495 -15.97 -5.00 1.61
C ALA A 495 -14.65 -5.33 2.34
N LEU A 496 -13.89 -4.29 2.76
CA LEU A 496 -12.68 -4.43 3.57
C LEU A 496 -12.94 -4.90 5.01
N ALA A 497 -14.13 -4.65 5.57
CA ALA A 497 -14.51 -5.17 6.88
C ALA A 497 -15.00 -6.63 6.79
N ALA A 498 -15.73 -6.96 5.72
CA ALA A 498 -16.36 -8.27 5.54
C ALA A 498 -15.41 -9.41 5.14
N ARG A 499 -14.20 -9.11 4.64
CA ARG A 499 -13.19 -10.12 4.25
C ARG A 499 -12.97 -11.19 5.33
N ARG A 500 -13.05 -12.47 4.92
CA ARG A 500 -12.67 -13.61 5.76
C ARG A 500 -11.17 -13.64 5.95
N GLY A 501 -10.72 -13.89 7.18
CA GLY A 501 -9.29 -14.03 7.48
C GLY A 501 -8.68 -15.21 6.71
N GLY A 502 -7.61 -14.95 5.96
CA GLY A 502 -6.78 -15.99 5.35
C GLY A 502 -5.67 -16.45 6.32
N PRO A 503 -4.97 -17.56 6.02
CA PRO A 503 -3.85 -18.02 6.85
C PRO A 503 -2.69 -17.01 6.84
N GLY A 504 -2.12 -16.75 8.02
CA GLY A 504 -0.90 -15.94 8.17
C GLY A 504 -1.13 -14.45 7.91
N GLU A 505 -0.33 -13.84 7.03
CA GLU A 505 -0.30 -12.38 6.80
C GLU A 505 -1.56 -11.81 6.08
N GLN A 506 -2.56 -12.65 5.84
CA GLN A 506 -3.88 -12.33 5.31
C GLN A 506 -4.96 -12.34 6.41
N SER A 507 -4.56 -12.55 7.68
CA SER A 507 -5.44 -12.46 8.83
C SER A 507 -5.89 -11.02 9.03
N VAL A 508 -7.19 -10.83 9.17
CA VAL A 508 -7.80 -9.53 9.40
C VAL A 508 -7.98 -9.37 10.89
N SER A 509 -7.22 -8.46 11.51
CA SER A 509 -7.40 -8.20 12.94
C SER A 509 -8.77 -7.56 13.21
N LEU A 510 -9.32 -7.80 14.39
CA LEU A 510 -10.57 -7.15 14.82
C LEU A 510 -10.44 -5.62 14.83
N GLU A 511 -9.24 -5.10 15.10
CA GLU A 511 -8.95 -3.67 15.09
C GLU A 511 -9.00 -3.06 13.68
N GLU A 512 -8.47 -3.78 12.68
CA GLU A 512 -8.58 -3.35 11.28
C GLU A 512 -10.03 -3.33 10.82
N ARG A 513 -10.85 -4.31 11.22
CA ARG A 513 -12.29 -4.32 10.93
C ARG A 513 -13.00 -3.15 11.60
N LEU A 514 -12.66 -2.87 12.86
CA LEU A 514 -13.21 -1.75 13.61
C LEU A 514 -12.93 -0.43 12.89
N ARG A 515 -11.67 -0.19 12.52
CA ARG A 515 -11.27 1.01 11.76
C ARG A 515 -12.05 1.15 10.44
N CYS A 516 -12.25 0.04 9.72
CA CYS A 516 -13.00 0.05 8.46
C CYS A 516 -14.50 0.35 8.68
N LEU A 517 -15.12 -0.24 9.71
CA LEU A 517 -16.52 0.02 10.04
C LEU A 517 -16.75 1.43 10.57
N GLU A 518 -15.87 1.95 11.44
CA GLU A 518 -15.92 3.34 11.90
C GLU A 518 -15.82 4.33 10.73
N GLY A 519 -14.90 4.05 9.79
CA GLY A 519 -14.79 4.78 8.54
C GLY A 519 -16.08 4.71 7.72
N ALA A 520 -16.68 3.53 7.58
CA ALA A 520 -17.94 3.34 6.85
C ALA A 520 -19.10 4.11 7.50
N VAL A 521 -19.24 4.08 8.83
CA VAL A 521 -20.24 4.87 9.57
C VAL A 521 -20.04 6.36 9.33
N LEU A 522 -18.80 6.85 9.35
CA LEU A 522 -18.50 8.25 9.07
C LEU A 522 -18.94 8.64 7.66
N GLN A 523 -18.64 7.81 6.65
CA GLN A 523 -19.08 8.10 5.28
C GLN A 523 -20.60 7.99 5.11
N ALA A 524 -21.24 7.03 5.76
CA ALA A 524 -22.70 6.89 5.79
C ALA A 524 -23.40 8.14 6.36
N LYS A 525 -22.83 8.70 7.44
CA LYS A 525 -23.27 9.98 8.01
C LYS A 525 -23.07 11.13 7.03
N SER A 526 -21.95 11.16 6.30
CA SER A 526 -21.67 12.22 5.31
C SER A 526 -22.66 12.27 4.15
N PHE A 527 -23.22 11.14 3.70
CA PHE A 527 -24.25 11.14 2.63
C PHE A 527 -25.70 11.02 3.12
N GLY A 528 -25.92 10.86 4.43
CA GLY A 528 -27.23 11.06 5.07
C GLY A 528 -28.20 9.88 5.04
N ASP A 529 -27.73 8.64 4.92
CA ASP A 529 -28.60 7.44 4.96
C ASP A 529 -28.76 6.92 6.39
N ALA A 530 -29.84 7.36 7.06
CA ALA A 530 -30.13 7.00 8.44
C ALA A 530 -30.28 5.47 8.64
N SER A 531 -30.90 4.78 7.70
CA SER A 531 -31.13 3.33 7.80
C SER A 531 -29.83 2.53 7.78
N LEU A 532 -28.91 2.94 6.91
CA LEU A 532 -27.58 2.33 6.83
C LEU A 532 -26.74 2.69 8.07
N VAL A 533 -26.82 3.93 8.56
CA VAL A 533 -26.12 4.34 9.78
C VAL A 533 -26.57 3.50 10.97
N ASP A 534 -27.88 3.33 11.19
CA ASP A 534 -28.41 2.53 12.29
C ASP A 534 -27.94 1.07 12.21
N TYR A 535 -27.97 0.49 11.00
CA TYR A 535 -27.44 -0.85 10.75
C TYR A 535 -25.94 -0.95 11.07
N LEU A 536 -25.13 -0.02 10.57
CA LEU A 536 -23.68 -0.05 10.78
C LEU A 536 -23.28 0.24 12.22
N GLU A 537 -24.01 1.10 12.93
CA GLU A 537 -23.80 1.33 14.36
C GLU A 537 -24.18 0.09 15.19
N SER A 538 -25.20 -0.67 14.77
CA SER A 538 -25.50 -1.97 15.38
C SER A 538 -24.37 -2.99 15.15
N GLU A 539 -23.82 -3.08 13.95
CA GLU A 539 -22.67 -3.95 13.65
C GLU A 539 -21.42 -3.52 14.39
N LEU A 540 -21.17 -2.20 14.52
CA LEU A 540 -20.04 -1.66 15.28
C LEU A 540 -20.16 -2.00 16.77
N ARG A 541 -21.35 -1.89 17.35
CA ARG A 541 -21.61 -2.33 18.74
C ARG A 541 -21.33 -3.82 18.90
N ARG A 542 -21.80 -4.66 17.98
CA ARG A 542 -21.52 -6.10 18.00
C ARG A 542 -20.03 -6.40 17.92
N LEU A 543 -19.31 -5.72 17.02
CA LEU A 543 -17.86 -5.89 16.88
C LEU A 543 -17.10 -5.47 18.14
N ASN A 544 -17.51 -4.38 18.78
CA ASN A 544 -16.92 -3.93 20.05
C ASN A 544 -17.14 -4.94 21.18
N ILE A 545 -18.31 -5.59 21.22
CA ILE A 545 -18.57 -6.68 22.16
C ILE A 545 -17.66 -7.88 21.84
N GLN A 546 -17.53 -8.27 20.58
CA GLN A 546 -16.63 -9.34 20.15
C GLN A 546 -15.15 -9.03 20.47
N LYS A 547 -14.72 -7.77 20.34
CA LYS A 547 -13.38 -7.32 20.76
C LYS A 547 -13.22 -7.45 22.28
N ALA A 548 -14.22 -7.05 23.06
CA ALA A 548 -14.20 -7.23 24.51
C ALA A 548 -14.09 -8.73 24.88
N VAL A 549 -14.75 -9.62 24.12
CA VAL A 549 -14.59 -11.07 24.29
C VAL A 549 -13.13 -11.49 24.03
N HIS A 550 -12.56 -11.02 22.93
CA HIS A 550 -11.18 -11.32 22.52
C HIS A 550 -10.14 -10.86 23.56
N ASP A 551 -10.27 -9.62 24.04
CA ASP A 551 -9.37 -9.05 25.04
C ASP A 551 -9.45 -9.81 26.37
N ARG A 552 -10.66 -10.20 26.80
CA ARG A 552 -10.82 -10.99 28.02
C ARG A 552 -10.26 -12.40 27.87
N LEU A 553 -10.36 -12.99 26.69
CA LEU A 553 -9.79 -14.31 26.42
C LEU A 553 -8.25 -14.24 26.45
N LYS A 554 -7.63 -13.17 25.92
CA LYS A 554 -6.20 -12.90 26.09
C LYS A 554 -5.81 -12.76 27.57
N GLU A 555 -6.59 -12.05 28.37
CA GLU A 555 -6.36 -11.95 29.81
C GLU A 555 -6.45 -13.31 30.51
N LEU A 556 -7.42 -14.15 30.14
CA LEU A 556 -7.58 -15.50 30.69
C LEU A 556 -6.41 -16.40 30.31
N LYS A 557 -5.91 -16.30 29.07
CA LYS A 557 -4.69 -16.98 28.61
C LYS A 557 -3.46 -16.58 29.43
N ALA A 558 -3.37 -15.31 29.85
CA ALA A 558 -2.26 -14.81 30.64
C ALA A 558 -2.29 -15.25 32.13
N LYS A 559 -3.45 -15.69 32.66
CA LYS A 559 -3.59 -16.12 34.05
C LYS A 559 -3.28 -17.62 34.22
N PRO A 560 -2.49 -18.03 35.22
CA PRO A 560 -2.16 -19.44 35.44
C PRO A 560 -3.41 -20.26 35.82
N LYS A 561 -3.49 -21.48 35.27
CA LYS A 561 -4.66 -22.39 35.33
C LYS A 561 -5.22 -22.71 36.72
N SER A 562 -4.45 -22.61 37.82
CA SER A 562 -4.96 -23.00 39.15
C SER A 562 -6.18 -22.18 39.58
N VAL A 563 -6.34 -20.97 39.03
CA VAL A 563 -7.49 -20.07 39.25
C VAL A 563 -8.64 -20.31 38.26
N VAL A 564 -8.35 -20.90 37.10
CA VAL A 564 -9.34 -21.14 36.02
C VAL A 564 -10.06 -22.48 36.16
N SER A 565 -9.43 -23.47 36.79
CA SER A 565 -10.02 -24.80 37.04
C SER A 565 -11.30 -24.78 37.89
N THR A 566 -11.48 -23.78 38.76
CA THR A 566 -12.73 -23.56 39.51
C THR A 566 -13.82 -22.88 38.66
N LEU A 567 -13.45 -22.34 37.49
CA LEU A 567 -14.36 -21.64 36.58
C LEU A 567 -14.96 -22.58 35.52
N THR A 568 -14.28 -23.65 35.10
CA THR A 568 -14.71 -24.55 33.99
C THR A 568 -14.93 -26.00 34.44
N THR A 569 -16.02 -26.29 35.17
CA THR A 569 -16.48 -27.66 35.48
C THR A 569 -17.69 -28.08 34.62
N ALA A 570 -17.59 -27.92 33.30
CA ALA A 570 -18.65 -28.41 32.39
C ALA A 570 -18.19 -29.03 31.06
N ALA A 571 -16.91 -28.89 30.65
CA ALA A 571 -16.50 -29.33 29.31
C ALA A 571 -15.47 -30.48 29.27
N ALA A 572 -14.95 -30.97 30.41
CA ALA A 572 -13.83 -31.92 30.43
C ALA A 572 -14.15 -33.28 31.06
N ALA A 573 -15.37 -33.81 30.85
CA ALA A 573 -15.71 -35.19 31.22
C ALA A 573 -15.46 -36.15 30.04
N SER A 574 -14.19 -36.31 29.65
CA SER A 574 -13.64 -37.42 28.82
C SER A 574 -12.14 -37.10 28.62
N THR A 575 -11.21 -37.51 29.48
CA THR A 575 -10.38 -38.72 29.33
C THR A 575 -9.34 -38.68 30.48
N PRO A 576 -9.03 -39.78 31.18
CA PRO A 576 -7.98 -39.78 32.20
C PRO A 576 -6.62 -40.15 31.60
N GLY A 577 -5.63 -39.25 31.65
CA GLY A 577 -4.24 -39.62 31.37
C GLY A 577 -3.26 -38.45 31.20
N GLY A 578 -2.23 -38.39 32.04
CA GLY A 578 -0.92 -37.77 31.72
C GLY A 578 -0.71 -36.30 32.14
N GLY A 579 -0.09 -36.08 33.30
CA GLY A 579 0.05 -34.78 33.98
C GLY A 579 0.95 -33.69 33.37
N ASN A 580 1.49 -33.82 32.16
CA ASN A 580 2.32 -32.75 31.52
C ASN A 580 1.82 -32.32 30.12
N GLY A 581 0.72 -32.90 29.60
CA GLY A 581 0.14 -32.53 28.28
C GLY A 581 -1.07 -31.61 28.35
N ALA A 582 -1.56 -31.27 29.55
CA ALA A 582 -2.76 -30.46 29.70
C ALA A 582 -2.51 -28.97 29.39
N ASP A 583 -1.31 -28.45 29.67
CA ASP A 583 -0.96 -27.03 29.54
C ASP A 583 -0.81 -26.57 28.09
N THR A 584 -0.30 -27.44 27.22
CA THR A 584 -0.37 -27.25 25.77
C THR A 584 -1.81 -27.30 25.28
N SER A 585 -2.63 -28.24 25.75
CA SER A 585 -4.03 -28.39 25.32
C SER A 585 -4.92 -27.18 25.62
N TRP A 586 -4.77 -26.52 26.78
CA TRP A 586 -5.56 -25.32 27.10
C TRP A 586 -5.10 -24.09 26.31
N ASN A 587 -3.78 -23.91 26.15
CA ASN A 587 -3.26 -22.80 25.35
C ASN A 587 -3.61 -22.97 23.87
N GLU A 588 -3.55 -24.19 23.35
CA GLU A 588 -4.05 -24.52 22.02
C GLU A 588 -5.54 -24.26 21.88
N GLU A 589 -6.35 -24.62 22.88
CA GLU A 589 -7.79 -24.36 22.85
C GLU A 589 -8.11 -22.86 22.90
N MET A 590 -7.43 -22.10 23.76
CA MET A 590 -7.58 -20.64 23.80
C MET A 590 -7.09 -19.98 22.49
N GLU A 591 -6.03 -20.48 21.86
CA GLU A 591 -5.58 -20.01 20.54
C GLU A 591 -6.55 -20.36 19.42
N ARG A 592 -7.17 -21.55 19.45
CA ARG A 592 -8.26 -21.91 18.54
C ARG A 592 -9.44 -20.96 18.68
N LEU A 593 -9.86 -20.67 19.91
CA LEU A 593 -10.96 -19.73 20.19
C LEU A 593 -10.63 -18.31 19.72
N LEU A 594 -9.40 -17.82 19.96
CA LEU A 594 -8.94 -16.51 19.47
C LEU A 594 -8.96 -16.43 17.95
N ASN A 595 -8.40 -17.44 17.27
CA ASN A 595 -8.40 -17.50 15.80
C ASN A 595 -9.83 -17.55 15.25
N ASN A 596 -10.72 -18.32 15.88
CA ASN A 596 -12.13 -18.41 15.48
C ASN A 596 -12.88 -17.07 15.63
N LEU A 597 -12.53 -16.26 16.62
CA LEU A 597 -13.06 -14.90 16.79
C LEU A 597 -12.52 -13.93 15.73
N GLU A 598 -11.31 -14.13 15.21
CA GLU A 598 -10.73 -13.26 14.18
C GLU A 598 -11.24 -13.56 12.76
N VAL A 599 -11.80 -14.75 12.51
CA VAL A 599 -12.25 -15.15 11.15
C VAL A 599 -13.38 -14.26 10.60
N GLY A 600 -14.33 -13.83 11.44
CA GLY A 600 -15.50 -13.07 11.00
C GLY A 600 -16.32 -12.50 12.16
N LEU A 601 -17.28 -11.63 11.84
CA LEU A 601 -18.31 -11.18 12.80
C LEU A 601 -19.18 -12.39 13.19
N LYS A 602 -19.26 -12.65 14.49
CA LYS A 602 -20.05 -13.75 15.07
C LYS A 602 -21.43 -13.26 15.45
N ASP A 603 -22.40 -14.17 15.48
CA ASP A 603 -23.73 -13.83 15.98
C ASP A 603 -23.71 -13.62 17.50
N VAL A 604 -24.64 -12.81 18.00
CA VAL A 604 -24.78 -12.50 19.43
C VAL A 604 -25.02 -13.77 20.26
N SER A 605 -25.80 -14.70 19.72
CA SER A 605 -26.13 -15.98 20.35
C SER A 605 -24.90 -16.88 20.47
N GLU A 606 -24.06 -16.93 19.42
CA GLU A 606 -22.79 -17.67 19.40
C GLU A 606 -21.80 -17.06 20.41
N LEU A 607 -21.67 -15.72 20.44
CA LEU A 607 -20.81 -15.03 21.41
C LEU A 607 -21.24 -15.32 22.86
N TYR A 608 -22.53 -15.44 23.12
CA TYR A 608 -23.06 -15.75 24.46
C TYR A 608 -22.80 -17.21 24.85
N ASN A 609 -23.26 -18.16 24.03
CA ASN A 609 -23.28 -19.59 24.37
C ASN A 609 -21.90 -20.25 24.27
N ASP A 610 -21.09 -19.88 23.27
CA ASP A 610 -19.82 -20.56 23.00
C ASP A 610 -18.63 -19.91 23.73
N TYR A 611 -18.74 -18.62 24.08
CA TYR A 611 -17.63 -17.85 24.66
C TYR A 611 -17.98 -17.27 26.03
N ALA A 612 -18.95 -16.34 26.10
CA ALA A 612 -19.12 -15.51 27.29
C ALA A 612 -19.62 -16.31 28.52
N GLN A 613 -20.62 -17.17 28.36
CA GLN A 613 -21.17 -17.98 29.45
C GLN A 613 -20.20 -19.09 29.92
N PRO A 614 -19.59 -19.91 29.03
CA PRO A 614 -18.66 -20.97 29.46
C PRO A 614 -17.41 -20.43 30.15
N LEU A 615 -16.91 -19.26 29.72
CA LEU A 615 -15.73 -18.60 30.29
C LEU A 615 -16.05 -17.69 31.48
N LYS A 616 -17.32 -17.62 31.91
CA LYS A 616 -17.79 -16.80 33.05
C LYS A 616 -17.44 -15.32 32.91
N MET A 617 -17.64 -14.78 31.71
CA MET A 617 -17.42 -13.38 31.36
C MET A 617 -18.71 -12.58 31.50
N TRP A 618 -19.18 -12.43 32.74
CA TRP A 618 -20.50 -11.87 33.07
C TRP A 618 -20.67 -10.41 32.62
N ASP A 619 -19.58 -9.64 32.61
CA ASP A 619 -19.55 -8.27 32.10
C ASP A 619 -19.89 -8.21 30.60
N VAL A 620 -19.37 -9.16 29.82
CA VAL A 620 -19.69 -9.28 28.38
C VAL A 620 -21.08 -9.86 28.18
N CYS A 621 -21.52 -10.82 29.00
CA CYS A 621 -22.89 -11.33 28.99
C CYS A 621 -23.93 -10.20 29.15
N LEU A 622 -23.69 -9.26 30.07
CA LEU A 622 -24.57 -8.10 30.27
C LEU A 622 -24.58 -7.17 29.05
N ARG A 623 -23.43 -6.95 28.39
CA ARG A 623 -23.37 -6.17 27.15
C ARG A 623 -24.10 -6.83 25.98
N LEU A 624 -24.03 -8.17 25.89
CA LEU A 624 -24.78 -8.94 24.89
C LEU A 624 -26.30 -8.85 25.13
N VAL A 625 -26.73 -8.94 26.39
CA VAL A 625 -28.15 -8.77 26.77
C VAL A 625 -28.66 -7.37 26.45
N ASP A 626 -27.88 -6.33 26.74
CA ASP A 626 -28.23 -4.95 26.37
C ASP A 626 -28.35 -4.76 24.85
N PHE A 627 -27.47 -5.40 24.08
CA PHE A 627 -27.55 -5.41 22.62
C PHE A 627 -28.84 -6.05 22.07
N THR A 628 -29.34 -7.12 22.70
CA THR A 628 -30.59 -7.79 22.25
C THR A 628 -31.87 -7.01 22.57
N GLY A 629 -31.80 -6.01 23.45
CA GLY A 629 -32.93 -5.17 23.82
C GLY A 629 -33.90 -5.77 24.85
N SER A 630 -35.09 -5.18 24.96
CA SER A 630 -36.04 -5.33 26.08
C SER A 630 -36.73 -6.69 26.23
N ASN A 631 -36.40 -7.68 25.39
CA ASN A 631 -37.05 -8.99 25.40
C ASN A 631 -36.43 -9.98 26.41
N VAL A 632 -35.47 -9.52 27.21
CA VAL A 632 -34.78 -10.34 28.21
C VAL A 632 -35.48 -10.25 29.56
N GLU A 633 -35.66 -11.40 30.21
CA GLU A 633 -36.29 -11.49 31.51
C GLU A 633 -35.48 -10.72 32.57
N PRO A 634 -36.08 -9.81 33.35
CA PRO A 634 -35.36 -9.06 34.39
C PRO A 634 -34.73 -9.94 35.48
N SER A 635 -35.19 -11.18 35.66
CA SER A 635 -34.60 -12.14 36.59
C SER A 635 -33.20 -12.59 36.14
N LEU A 636 -33.01 -12.85 34.84
CA LEU A 636 -31.73 -13.25 34.24
C LEU A 636 -30.71 -12.13 34.37
N VAL A 637 -31.11 -10.88 34.09
CA VAL A 637 -30.23 -9.71 34.27
C VAL A 637 -29.76 -9.60 35.72
N ARG A 638 -30.68 -9.75 36.70
CA ARG A 638 -30.33 -9.75 38.12
C ARG A 638 -29.38 -10.89 38.50
N GLN A 639 -29.58 -12.09 37.96
CA GLN A 639 -28.68 -13.23 38.18
C GLN A 639 -27.28 -12.98 37.61
N LEU A 640 -27.17 -12.42 36.39
CA LEU A 640 -25.89 -12.07 35.78
C LEU A 640 -25.13 -11.02 36.60
N TRP A 641 -25.84 -10.00 37.10
CA TRP A 641 -25.27 -9.02 38.01
C TRP A 641 -24.82 -9.64 39.34
N ASP A 642 -25.61 -10.54 39.95
CA ASP A 642 -25.21 -11.26 41.15
C ASP A 642 -23.93 -12.08 40.91
N HIS A 643 -23.85 -12.83 39.79
CA HIS A 643 -22.64 -13.58 39.43
C HIS A 643 -21.42 -12.68 39.22
N LEU A 644 -21.58 -11.54 38.54
CA LEU A 644 -20.52 -10.57 38.33
C LEU A 644 -20.01 -9.96 39.66
N LEU A 645 -20.93 -9.55 40.52
CA LEU A 645 -20.62 -8.92 41.80
C LEU A 645 -19.98 -9.95 42.77
N ILE A 646 -20.44 -11.21 42.79
CA ILE A 646 -19.82 -12.28 43.58
C ILE A 646 -18.41 -12.59 43.05
N GLN A 647 -18.24 -12.65 41.74
CA GLN A 647 -16.94 -12.89 41.12
C GLN A 647 -15.94 -11.77 41.44
N THR A 648 -16.34 -10.51 41.29
CA THR A 648 -15.50 -9.35 41.61
C THR A 648 -15.16 -9.28 43.11
N TRP A 649 -16.10 -9.65 43.98
CA TRP A 649 -15.86 -9.80 45.42
C TRP A 649 -14.82 -10.90 45.71
N SER A 650 -14.97 -12.09 45.14
CA SER A 650 -14.04 -13.22 45.35
C SER A 650 -12.63 -12.96 44.79
N GLN A 651 -12.50 -12.22 43.68
CA GLN A 651 -11.22 -11.89 43.04
C GLN A 651 -10.44 -10.79 43.77
N SER A 652 -11.04 -10.11 44.76
CA SER A 652 -10.37 -9.13 45.62
C SER A 652 -9.56 -9.77 46.77
N GLY A 653 -9.20 -11.05 46.61
CA GLY A 653 -8.70 -11.95 47.65
C GLY A 653 -7.51 -11.45 48.46
N VAL A 654 -7.70 -11.59 49.79
CA VAL A 654 -6.73 -11.72 50.90
C VAL A 654 -5.96 -10.43 51.28
N GLU A 655 -6.22 -9.95 52.51
CA GLU A 655 -5.61 -8.80 53.26
C GLU A 655 -6.12 -7.36 53.01
N GLY A 656 -7.34 -7.16 52.49
CA GLY A 656 -7.97 -5.83 52.42
C GLY A 656 -9.16 -5.65 53.36
N ALA A 657 -9.27 -4.46 53.99
CA ALA A 657 -10.47 -4.02 54.70
C ALA A 657 -11.71 -4.09 53.77
N VAL A 658 -12.90 -4.36 54.33
CA VAL A 658 -14.16 -4.53 53.59
C VAL A 658 -14.45 -3.37 52.63
N ILE A 659 -14.01 -2.16 52.99
CA ILE A 659 -14.08 -0.95 52.18
C ILE A 659 -13.37 -1.10 50.82
N LEU A 660 -12.18 -1.70 50.76
CA LEU A 660 -11.43 -1.84 49.51
C LEU A 660 -12.14 -2.80 48.53
N ARG A 661 -12.77 -3.84 49.07
CA ARG A 661 -13.60 -4.77 48.27
C ARG A 661 -14.84 -4.05 47.74
N LEU A 662 -15.49 -3.27 48.59
CA LEU A 662 -16.66 -2.46 48.22
C LEU A 662 -16.31 -1.41 47.15
N GLN A 663 -15.13 -0.76 47.24
CA GLN A 663 -14.66 0.19 46.23
C GLN A 663 -14.55 -0.46 44.85
N LYS A 664 -14.03 -1.70 44.78
CA LYS A 664 -13.91 -2.44 43.53
C LYS A 664 -15.27 -2.86 42.95
N LEU A 665 -16.23 -3.22 43.81
CA LEU A 665 -17.62 -3.46 43.39
C LEU A 665 -18.26 -2.20 42.81
N VAL A 666 -18.12 -1.08 43.54
CA VAL A 666 -18.62 0.24 43.14
C VAL A 666 -18.03 0.65 41.79
N GLU A 667 -16.72 0.49 41.60
CA GLU A 667 -16.04 0.80 40.33
C GLU A 667 -16.61 -0.03 39.18
N CYS A 668 -16.83 -1.33 39.39
CA CYS A 668 -17.44 -2.21 38.39
C CYS A 668 -18.86 -1.75 37.99
N VAL A 669 -19.70 -1.40 38.98
CA VAL A 669 -21.05 -0.88 38.74
C VAL A 669 -21.04 0.48 38.04
N VAL A 670 -20.07 1.34 38.33
CA VAL A 670 -19.92 2.65 37.65
C VAL A 670 -19.51 2.49 36.19
N VAL A 671 -18.52 1.63 35.91
CA VAL A 671 -18.00 1.41 34.55
C VAL A 671 -19.08 0.82 33.65
N LEU A 672 -19.82 -0.19 34.13
CA LEU A 672 -20.89 -0.81 33.35
C LEU A 672 -22.18 0.03 33.36
N GLY A 673 -22.53 0.61 34.51
CA GLY A 673 -23.74 1.41 34.67
C GLY A 673 -23.75 2.66 33.79
N SER A 674 -22.60 3.34 33.64
CA SER A 674 -22.50 4.48 32.73
C SER A 674 -22.72 4.10 31.25
N SER A 675 -22.46 2.86 30.86
CA SER A 675 -22.69 2.36 29.49
C SER A 675 -24.12 1.89 29.23
N PHE A 676 -24.85 1.45 30.26
CA PHE A 676 -26.20 0.91 30.15
C PHE A 676 -27.30 1.93 30.50
N TYR A 677 -26.98 2.98 31.24
CA TYR A 677 -27.92 4.06 31.54
C TYR A 677 -28.38 4.77 30.24
N PRO A 678 -29.69 5.04 30.04
CA PRO A 678 -30.80 5.01 31.01
C PRO A 678 -31.64 3.72 31.03
N ASN A 679 -31.16 2.62 30.46
CA ASN A 679 -31.96 1.41 30.23
C ASN A 679 -32.21 0.63 31.55
N GLU A 680 -33.37 0.83 32.18
CA GLU A 680 -33.69 0.24 33.50
C GLU A 680 -33.79 -1.30 33.50
N VAL A 681 -33.97 -1.91 32.32
CA VAL A 681 -34.05 -3.37 32.16
C VAL A 681 -32.68 -4.03 32.31
N THR A 682 -31.65 -3.47 31.66
CA THR A 682 -30.27 -3.98 31.69
C THR A 682 -29.46 -3.42 32.85
N PHE A 683 -29.86 -2.23 33.35
CA PHE A 683 -29.33 -1.61 34.56
C PHE A 683 -30.42 -1.41 35.65
N PRO A 684 -30.74 -2.46 36.42
CA PRO A 684 -31.69 -2.36 37.53
C PRO A 684 -31.10 -1.59 38.73
N THR A 685 -31.14 -0.26 38.66
CA THR A 685 -30.58 0.67 39.67
C THR A 685 -30.98 0.32 41.10
N SER A 686 -32.28 0.12 41.36
CA SER A 686 -32.78 -0.25 42.69
C SER A 686 -32.19 -1.57 43.21
N PHE A 687 -32.05 -2.59 42.36
CA PHE A 687 -31.48 -3.88 42.75
C PHE A 687 -29.97 -3.79 43.01
N LEU A 688 -29.23 -3.05 42.17
CA LEU A 688 -27.79 -2.88 42.33
C LEU A 688 -27.44 -2.05 43.56
N THR A 689 -28.15 -0.94 43.80
CA THR A 689 -28.02 -0.15 45.04
C THR A 689 -28.33 -1.02 46.25
N PHE A 690 -29.37 -1.86 46.20
CA PHE A 690 -29.67 -2.80 47.28
C PHE A 690 -28.54 -3.80 47.54
N ARG A 691 -27.93 -4.39 46.50
CA ARG A 691 -26.80 -5.31 46.66
C ARG A 691 -25.55 -4.64 47.22
N LEU A 692 -25.23 -3.42 46.78
CA LEU A 692 -24.11 -2.64 47.32
C LEU A 692 -24.32 -2.31 48.80
N GLU A 693 -25.54 -1.96 49.19
CA GLU A 693 -25.89 -1.67 50.58
C GLU A 693 -25.91 -2.93 51.46
N GLN A 694 -26.32 -4.08 50.90
CA GLN A 694 -26.16 -5.38 51.56
C GLN A 694 -24.69 -5.73 51.77
N ALA A 695 -23.82 -5.41 50.81
CA ALA A 695 -22.38 -5.61 50.94
C ALA A 695 -21.75 -4.68 51.99
N ALA A 696 -22.15 -3.41 52.01
CA ALA A 696 -21.73 -2.45 53.03
C ALA A 696 -22.24 -2.79 54.45
N ALA A 697 -23.37 -3.49 54.55
CA ALA A 697 -23.90 -4.01 55.80
C ALA A 697 -23.30 -5.37 56.22
N GLY A 698 -22.43 -5.96 55.39
CA GLY A 698 -21.82 -7.27 55.66
C GLY A 698 -22.78 -8.46 55.55
N LEU A 699 -23.94 -8.25 54.89
CA LEU A 699 -24.99 -9.26 54.73
C LEU A 699 -24.85 -10.05 53.41
N TRP A 700 -23.97 -9.61 52.51
CA TRP A 700 -23.79 -10.18 51.18
C TRP A 700 -22.35 -9.94 50.69
N PRO A 701 -21.71 -10.88 49.96
CA PRO A 701 -22.20 -12.18 49.51
C PRO A 701 -22.21 -13.26 50.61
N PRO A 702 -23.05 -14.30 50.48
CA PRO A 702 -23.07 -15.41 51.43
C PRO A 702 -21.73 -16.16 51.38
N GLY A 703 -21.04 -16.25 52.52
CA GLY A 703 -19.79 -17.00 52.63
C GLY A 703 -19.95 -18.49 52.29
N PRO A 704 -18.86 -19.21 51.99
CA PRO A 704 -18.88 -20.60 51.52
C PRO A 704 -19.49 -21.61 52.51
N SER A 705 -19.73 -21.22 53.77
CA SER A 705 -20.26 -22.09 54.84
C SER A 705 -21.62 -21.66 55.39
N GLY A 706 -22.34 -20.72 54.77
CA GLY A 706 -23.64 -20.24 55.28
C GLY A 706 -23.57 -19.50 56.62
N SER A 707 -22.39 -19.45 57.26
CA SER A 707 -22.05 -18.42 58.23
C SER A 707 -21.87 -17.13 57.42
N THR A 708 -22.75 -16.16 57.65
CA THR A 708 -22.40 -14.77 57.43
C THR A 708 -21.04 -14.57 58.09
N GLU A 709 -19.96 -14.44 57.31
CA GLU A 709 -18.78 -13.72 57.78
C GLU A 709 -19.27 -12.29 58.00
N ALA A 710 -20.01 -12.08 59.08
CA ALA A 710 -20.10 -10.81 59.75
C ALA A 710 -18.70 -10.56 60.31
N ALA A 711 -17.72 -10.39 59.42
CA ALA A 711 -16.55 -9.60 59.72
C ALA A 711 -17.16 -8.28 60.16
N ALA A 712 -17.16 -8.05 61.47
CA ALA A 712 -17.80 -6.91 62.09
C ALA A 712 -17.27 -5.67 61.38
N ILE A 713 -18.05 -5.14 60.43
CA ILE A 713 -17.74 -3.88 59.79
C ILE A 713 -17.86 -2.89 60.94
N ASN A 714 -16.72 -2.39 61.41
CA ASN A 714 -16.70 -1.41 62.49
C ASN A 714 -17.64 -0.26 62.09
N SER A 715 -18.36 0.35 63.04
CA SER A 715 -19.33 1.43 62.75
C SER A 715 -18.72 2.55 61.88
N VAL A 716 -17.40 2.77 62.00
CA VAL A 716 -16.58 3.68 61.18
C VAL A 716 -16.48 3.27 59.70
N GLU A 717 -16.34 1.99 59.40
CA GLU A 717 -16.23 1.50 58.02
C GLU A 717 -17.57 1.51 57.28
N SER A 718 -18.66 1.24 57.99
CA SER A 718 -20.03 1.33 57.46
C SER A 718 -20.43 2.80 57.20
N ALA A 719 -19.95 3.75 58.02
CA ALA A 719 -20.11 5.19 57.76
C ALA A 719 -19.34 5.66 56.52
N ALA A 720 -18.14 5.11 56.26
CA ALA A 720 -17.34 5.41 55.08
C ALA A 720 -17.90 4.78 53.78
N ALA A 721 -18.73 3.75 53.88
CA ALA A 721 -19.36 3.09 52.73
C ALA A 721 -20.48 3.93 52.08
N GLY A 722 -21.27 4.66 52.89
CA GLY A 722 -22.35 5.53 52.42
C GLY A 722 -21.96 6.53 51.32
N PRO A 723 -20.94 7.39 51.51
CA PRO A 723 -20.51 8.34 50.49
C PRO A 723 -19.99 7.67 49.21
N LEU A 724 -19.38 6.48 49.33
CA LEU A 724 -18.87 5.74 48.18
C LEU A 724 -20.03 5.23 47.31
N ILE A 725 -21.06 4.64 47.91
CA ILE A 725 -22.23 4.11 47.19
C ILE A 725 -23.04 5.24 46.55
N VAL A 726 -23.32 6.32 47.28
CA VAL A 726 -24.09 7.46 46.74
C VAL A 726 -23.38 8.08 45.54
N LYS A 727 -22.07 8.35 45.65
CA LYS A 727 -21.26 8.89 44.53
C LYS A 727 -21.17 7.89 43.38
N ALA A 728 -21.16 6.59 43.65
CA ALA A 728 -21.18 5.56 42.62
C ALA A 728 -22.48 5.57 41.83
N VAL A 729 -23.62 5.52 42.53
CA VAL A 729 -24.95 5.52 41.92
C VAL A 729 -25.15 6.81 41.11
N GLN A 730 -24.75 7.96 41.66
CA GLN A 730 -24.77 9.24 40.95
C GLN A 730 -23.96 9.19 39.64
N ARG A 731 -22.70 8.72 39.68
CA ARG A 731 -21.86 8.59 38.48
C ARG A 731 -22.41 7.59 37.46
N SER A 732 -22.99 6.48 37.93
CA SER A 732 -23.60 5.48 37.05
C SER A 732 -24.87 5.99 36.35
N CYS A 733 -25.61 6.92 36.98
CA CYS A 733 -26.83 7.52 36.43
C CYS A 733 -26.56 8.86 35.69
N GLY A 734 -25.36 9.04 35.12
CA GLY A 734 -25.01 10.24 34.36
C GLY A 734 -24.95 11.54 35.19
N GLY A 735 -24.73 11.45 36.50
CA GLY A 735 -24.68 12.60 37.41
C GLY A 735 -26.01 13.03 38.00
N SER A 736 -27.13 12.38 37.64
CA SER A 736 -28.48 12.76 38.06
C SER A 736 -28.75 12.48 39.54
N LEU A 737 -28.75 13.52 40.38
CA LEU A 737 -29.11 13.44 41.81
C LEU A 737 -30.57 13.00 42.04
N PRO A 738 -31.59 13.49 41.30
CA PRO A 738 -32.97 13.04 41.49
C PRO A 738 -33.17 11.55 41.22
N SER A 739 -32.35 10.96 40.33
CA SER A 739 -32.39 9.53 40.04
C SER A 739 -31.90 8.71 41.24
N VAL A 740 -30.89 9.21 41.96
CA VAL A 740 -30.41 8.61 43.22
C VAL A 740 -31.50 8.67 44.29
N GLN A 741 -32.18 9.81 44.44
CA GLN A 741 -33.30 9.91 45.39
C GLN A 741 -34.42 8.94 45.05
N ARG A 742 -34.80 8.84 43.77
CA ARG A 742 -35.84 7.92 43.31
C ARG A 742 -35.49 6.46 43.61
N THR A 743 -34.23 6.05 43.46
CA THR A 743 -33.82 4.67 43.74
C THR A 743 -33.87 4.34 45.22
N TYR A 744 -33.39 5.24 46.09
CA TYR A 744 -33.49 5.05 47.54
C TYR A 744 -34.95 5.13 48.03
N ASP A 745 -35.76 6.05 47.52
CA ASP A 745 -37.19 6.14 47.83
C ASP A 745 -37.92 4.85 47.43
N GLN A 746 -37.60 4.26 46.28
CA GLN A 746 -38.13 2.95 45.86
C GLN A 746 -37.72 1.82 46.81
N LEU A 747 -36.49 1.86 47.34
CA LEU A 747 -36.00 0.85 48.29
C LEU A 747 -36.67 0.97 49.66
N LEU A 748 -36.91 2.20 50.14
CA LEU A 748 -37.66 2.44 51.38
C LEU A 748 -39.14 2.08 51.22
N ALA A 749 -39.74 2.41 50.08
CA ALA A 749 -41.15 2.16 49.77
C ALA A 749 -41.50 0.67 49.60
N ARG A 750 -40.56 -0.20 49.23
CA ARG A 750 -40.79 -1.66 49.08
C ARG A 750 -41.33 -2.34 50.35
N ARG A 751 -41.16 -1.74 51.52
CA ARG A 751 -41.79 -2.18 52.79
C ARG A 751 -43.32 -1.97 52.82
N ALA A 752 -43.81 -0.93 52.16
CA ALA A 752 -45.21 -0.51 52.24
C ALA A 752 -46.16 -1.47 51.51
N ASN A 753 -45.64 -2.23 50.53
CA ASN A 753 -46.44 -3.09 49.65
C ASN A 753 -46.63 -4.53 50.14
N GLY A 754 -46.36 -4.83 51.43
CA GLY A 754 -46.80 -6.09 52.07
C GLY A 754 -46.12 -7.38 51.62
N VAL A 755 -45.19 -7.36 50.66
CA VAL A 755 -44.34 -8.51 50.32
C VAL A 755 -43.11 -8.47 51.23
N SER A 756 -43.09 -9.34 52.25
CA SER A 756 -42.03 -9.40 53.25
C SER A 756 -40.72 -9.94 52.67
N ASP A 757 -39.92 -9.05 52.07
CA ASP A 757 -38.54 -9.35 51.74
C ASP A 757 -37.73 -9.35 53.06
N ALA A 758 -37.47 -10.54 53.63
CA ALA A 758 -36.89 -10.72 54.98
C ALA A 758 -35.54 -9.98 55.17
N ALA A 759 -34.82 -9.69 54.08
CA ALA A 759 -33.60 -8.91 54.09
C ALA A 759 -33.83 -7.41 54.34
N LEU A 760 -34.94 -6.84 53.84
CA LEU A 760 -35.30 -5.43 54.05
C LEU A 760 -35.93 -5.18 55.42
N SER A 761 -36.38 -6.20 56.15
CA SER A 761 -36.77 -6.06 57.57
C SER A 761 -35.57 -5.95 58.52
N ASN A 762 -34.35 -6.19 58.04
CA ASN A 762 -33.15 -6.09 58.85
C ASN A 762 -32.87 -4.63 59.25
N VAL A 763 -32.82 -4.37 60.55
CA VAL A 763 -32.57 -3.04 61.12
C VAL A 763 -31.19 -2.51 60.69
N VAL A 764 -30.19 -3.38 60.55
CA VAL A 764 -28.81 -3.02 60.15
C VAL A 764 -28.74 -2.51 58.71
N LEU A 765 -29.50 -3.11 57.79
CA LEU A 765 -29.55 -2.64 56.40
C LEU A 765 -30.28 -1.30 56.32
N ARG A 766 -31.36 -1.11 57.09
CA ARG A 766 -32.09 0.16 57.10
C ARG A 766 -31.30 1.30 57.73
N THR A 767 -30.55 1.05 58.80
CA THR A 767 -29.67 2.06 59.37
C THR A 767 -28.60 2.47 58.35
N GLN A 768 -28.07 1.51 57.58
CA GLN A 768 -27.13 1.79 56.50
C GLN A 768 -27.74 2.62 55.36
N LEU A 769 -28.95 2.29 54.89
CA LEU A 769 -29.67 3.08 53.88
C LEU A 769 -29.93 4.52 54.33
N LEU A 770 -30.25 4.72 55.62
CA LEU A 770 -30.43 6.05 56.19
C LEU A 770 -29.11 6.83 56.28
N ARG A 771 -27.98 6.15 56.56
CA ARG A 771 -26.64 6.76 56.52
C ARG A 771 -26.26 7.22 55.12
N SER A 772 -26.51 6.42 54.09
CA SER A 772 -26.25 6.80 52.70
C SER A 772 -27.19 7.92 52.23
N LEU A 773 -28.47 7.88 52.59
CA LEU A 773 -29.41 8.97 52.32
C LEU A 773 -29.04 10.29 52.99
N LEU A 774 -28.53 10.26 54.22
CA LEU A 774 -28.04 11.45 54.90
C LEU A 774 -26.89 12.11 54.14
N GLU A 775 -25.98 11.28 53.61
CA GLU A 775 -24.85 11.76 52.82
C GLU A 775 -25.31 12.27 51.44
N TYR A 776 -26.32 11.65 50.82
CA TYR A 776 -27.00 12.22 49.66
C TYR A 776 -27.56 13.62 49.97
N CYS A 777 -28.28 13.79 51.07
CA CYS A 777 -28.83 15.09 51.46
C CYS A 777 -27.74 16.15 51.68
N ARG A 778 -26.56 15.77 52.22
CA ARG A 778 -25.40 16.67 52.35
C ARG A 778 -24.81 17.06 51.00
N LEU A 779 -24.65 16.11 50.09
CA LEU A 779 -24.15 16.38 48.73
C LEU A 779 -25.08 17.33 47.96
N VAL A 780 -26.39 17.13 48.06
CA VAL A 780 -27.38 18.03 47.45
C VAL A 780 -27.38 19.39 48.15
N GLU A 781 -27.24 19.45 49.48
CA GLU A 781 -27.07 20.71 50.22
C GLU A 781 -25.85 21.49 49.72
N ASP A 782 -24.70 20.84 49.53
CA ASP A 782 -23.48 21.48 49.03
C ASP A 782 -23.64 22.01 47.59
N GLU A 783 -24.28 21.23 46.71
CA GLU A 783 -24.58 21.65 45.34
C GLU A 783 -25.55 22.84 45.31
N LEU A 784 -26.65 22.78 46.07
CA LEU A 784 -27.59 23.89 46.23
C LEU A 784 -26.91 25.12 46.84
N SER A 785 -26.02 24.95 47.83
CA SER A 785 -25.25 26.04 48.43
C SER A 785 -24.39 26.77 47.40
N SER A 786 -23.72 26.02 46.52
CA SER A 786 -22.89 26.60 45.47
C SER A 786 -23.70 27.42 44.45
N THR A 787 -24.91 26.98 44.12
CA THR A 787 -25.82 27.66 43.18
C THR A 787 -26.51 28.89 43.78
N LEU A 788 -26.87 28.84 45.08
CA LEU A 788 -27.55 29.92 45.79
C LEU A 788 -26.60 31.08 46.16
N ILE A 789 -25.32 30.80 46.42
CA ILE A 789 -24.33 31.83 46.80
C ILE A 789 -23.79 32.60 45.57
N ASN A 790 -23.77 31.98 44.38
CA ASN A 790 -23.22 32.59 43.16
C ASN A 790 -24.11 32.34 41.93
N PRO A 791 -25.18 33.14 41.71
CA PRO A 791 -26.09 32.94 40.59
C PRO A 791 -25.43 33.17 39.21
N GLY A 792 -24.32 33.91 39.15
CA GLY A 792 -23.59 34.22 37.90
C GLY A 792 -22.64 33.14 37.38
N TYR A 793 -22.29 32.12 38.19
CA TYR A 793 -21.33 31.06 37.80
C TYR A 793 -22.02 29.80 37.24
N ALA A 794 -23.31 29.60 37.52
CA ALA A 794 -24.08 28.45 37.06
C ALA A 794 -24.25 28.39 35.52
N ALA A 795 -24.16 29.53 34.84
CA ALA A 795 -24.22 29.58 33.36
C ALA A 795 -22.99 28.94 32.67
N ASN A 796 -21.81 28.91 33.32
CA ASN A 796 -20.58 28.36 32.73
C ASN A 796 -20.18 26.98 33.27
N ALA A 797 -20.70 26.56 34.43
CA ALA A 797 -20.36 25.26 35.02
C ALA A 797 -21.03 24.07 34.32
N SER A 798 -22.24 24.25 33.77
CA SER A 798 -22.92 23.21 32.98
C SER A 798 -22.25 22.94 31.63
N ALA A 799 -21.47 23.89 31.11
CA ALA A 799 -20.70 23.73 29.86
C ALA A 799 -19.33 23.06 30.06
N SER A 800 -18.76 23.13 31.28
CA SER A 800 -17.36 22.71 31.52
C SER A 800 -17.20 21.24 31.91
N SER A 801 -18.30 20.50 32.18
CA SER A 801 -18.25 19.04 32.42
C SER A 801 -18.65 18.20 31.20
N SER A 802 -18.98 18.85 30.09
CA SER A 802 -19.37 18.21 28.81
C SER A 802 -18.24 18.32 27.79
N MET A 803 -17.17 17.55 28.00
CA MET A 803 -16.20 17.27 26.93
C MET A 803 -15.83 15.79 26.93
N LEU A 804 -16.79 14.91 26.64
CA LEU A 804 -16.63 13.71 25.82
C LEU A 804 -17.94 12.90 25.73
N ILE A 805 -18.23 12.47 24.50
CA ILE A 805 -19.24 11.49 24.04
C ILE A 805 -20.58 12.07 23.56
N ILE A 806 -20.83 11.76 22.28
CA ILE A 806 -21.94 12.13 21.39
C ILE A 806 -23.15 11.24 21.67
N ALA A 807 -24.31 11.82 21.97
CA ALA A 807 -25.64 11.25 21.69
C ALA A 807 -26.74 12.33 21.84
N ALA A 808 -27.83 12.15 21.11
CA ALA A 808 -28.71 13.19 20.58
C ALA A 808 -29.74 13.82 21.56
N THR A 809 -30.12 15.07 21.21
CA THR A 809 -31.45 15.71 21.36
C THR A 809 -32.03 15.95 22.77
N THR A 810 -31.76 17.13 23.34
CA THR A 810 -32.71 18.26 23.57
C THR A 810 -32.07 19.25 24.57
N PRO A 811 -31.93 20.55 24.26
CA PRO A 811 -31.50 21.51 25.26
C PRO A 811 -32.68 21.77 26.21
N SER A 812 -32.58 21.26 27.45
CA SER A 812 -33.52 21.62 28.50
C SER A 812 -33.42 23.13 28.76
N MET A 813 -34.53 23.85 28.52
CA MET A 813 -34.72 25.26 28.86
C MET A 813 -34.77 25.48 30.39
N THR A 814 -33.73 25.10 31.12
CA THR A 814 -33.62 25.31 32.57
C THR A 814 -32.68 26.46 32.95
N ALA A 815 -31.92 27.01 32.00
CA ALA A 815 -30.93 28.06 32.25
C ALA A 815 -31.50 29.45 32.59
N LEU A 816 -32.79 29.71 32.34
CA LEU A 816 -33.45 31.00 32.61
C LEU A 816 -34.18 31.09 33.97
N PHE A 817 -34.24 30.00 34.75
CA PHE A 817 -35.05 29.89 35.98
C PHE A 817 -34.25 29.46 37.25
N GLY A 818 -32.93 29.63 37.25
CA GLY A 818 -31.99 29.00 38.21
C GLY A 818 -32.27 29.22 39.71
N SER A 819 -32.73 30.40 40.14
CA SER A 819 -33.03 30.65 41.56
C SER A 819 -34.35 30.01 42.02
N SER A 820 -35.39 30.09 41.18
CA SER A 820 -36.72 29.53 41.50
C SER A 820 -36.76 28.00 41.47
N SER A 821 -35.91 27.37 40.66
CA SER A 821 -35.74 25.91 40.64
C SER A 821 -34.96 25.43 41.86
N ALA A 822 -33.84 26.08 42.20
CA ALA A 822 -33.07 25.78 43.41
C ALA A 822 -33.91 25.92 44.71
N GLN A 823 -34.79 26.92 44.79
CA GLN A 823 -35.73 27.07 45.91
C GLN A 823 -36.75 25.92 45.99
N ARG A 824 -37.28 25.47 44.85
CA ARG A 824 -38.20 24.31 44.80
C ARG A 824 -37.47 23.01 45.18
N ASP A 825 -36.25 22.83 44.71
CA ASP A 825 -35.44 21.65 44.99
C ASP A 825 -35.00 21.59 46.46
N ALA A 826 -34.67 22.74 47.06
CA ALA A 826 -34.43 22.85 48.50
C ALA A 826 -35.68 22.53 49.34
N GLY A 827 -36.87 22.96 48.91
CA GLY A 827 -38.14 22.60 49.54
C GLY A 827 -38.43 21.11 49.46
N ASN A 828 -38.27 20.51 48.27
CA ASN A 828 -38.44 19.07 48.06
C ASN A 828 -37.46 18.24 48.92
N LEU A 829 -36.22 18.72 49.10
CA LEU A 829 -35.23 18.10 49.96
C LEU A 829 -35.58 18.23 51.44
N ALA A 830 -36.14 19.36 51.87
CA ALA A 830 -36.62 19.55 53.25
C ALA A 830 -37.77 18.58 53.58
N ASP A 831 -38.71 18.39 52.65
CA ASP A 831 -39.81 17.44 52.78
C ASP A 831 -39.33 15.98 52.74
N ALA A 832 -38.33 15.66 51.92
CA ALA A 832 -37.68 14.35 51.92
C ALA A 832 -36.94 14.08 53.25
N SER A 833 -36.23 15.07 53.79
CA SER A 833 -35.51 14.98 55.06
C SER A 833 -36.45 14.72 56.24
N GLU A 834 -37.66 15.30 56.24
CA GLU A 834 -38.70 14.98 57.22
C GLU A 834 -39.20 13.54 57.10
N ARG A 835 -39.41 13.05 55.88
CA ARG A 835 -39.80 11.64 55.65
C ARG A 835 -38.73 10.68 56.17
N TYR A 836 -37.44 10.96 55.90
CA TYR A 836 -36.33 10.16 56.39
C TYR A 836 -36.16 10.23 57.91
N SER A 837 -36.36 11.39 58.54
CA SER A 837 -36.28 11.51 60.01
C SER A 837 -37.40 10.74 60.71
N MET A 838 -38.61 10.72 60.14
CA MET A 838 -39.70 9.87 60.63
C MET A 838 -39.39 8.38 60.48
N GLU A 839 -38.78 7.96 59.37
CA GLU A 839 -38.40 6.56 59.17
C GLU A 839 -37.29 6.11 60.12
N ALA A 840 -36.31 6.99 60.42
CA ALA A 840 -35.28 6.73 61.41
C ALA A 840 -35.88 6.50 62.82
N ARG A 841 -36.80 7.38 63.26
CA ARG A 841 -37.46 7.23 64.57
C ARG A 841 -38.31 5.96 64.69
N ARG A 842 -38.87 5.46 63.57
CA ARG A 842 -39.63 4.19 63.54
C ARG A 842 -38.78 2.96 63.81
N LEU A 843 -37.45 3.04 63.71
CA LEU A 843 -36.53 1.92 63.94
C LEU A 843 -36.06 1.82 65.40
N GLY A 844 -36.17 2.89 66.20
CA GLY A 844 -36.03 2.87 67.66
C GLY A 844 -34.65 2.50 68.21
N THR A 845 -33.58 2.61 67.42
CA THR A 845 -32.19 2.38 67.89
C THR A 845 -31.48 3.70 68.20
N ALA A 846 -30.53 3.68 69.13
CA ALA A 846 -29.77 4.88 69.53
C ALA A 846 -29.03 5.54 68.35
N GLU A 847 -28.54 4.75 67.38
CA GLU A 847 -27.93 5.28 66.16
C GLU A 847 -28.96 5.91 65.21
N CYS A 848 -30.16 5.33 65.09
CA CYS A 848 -31.25 5.93 64.32
C CYS A 848 -31.74 7.25 64.92
N ASP A 849 -31.77 7.38 66.23
CA ASP A 849 -32.14 8.62 66.91
C ASP A 849 -31.12 9.74 66.63
N GLN A 850 -29.82 9.41 66.59
CA GLN A 850 -28.77 10.33 66.17
C GLN A 850 -28.91 10.75 64.70
N LEU A 851 -29.23 9.82 63.80
CA LEU A 851 -29.49 10.13 62.39
C LEU A 851 -30.73 11.02 62.22
N ALA A 852 -31.80 10.76 62.98
CA ALA A 852 -33.01 11.59 62.96
C ALA A 852 -32.71 13.05 63.34
N LEU A 853 -31.91 13.25 64.40
CA LEU A 853 -31.46 14.59 64.81
C LEU A 853 -30.62 15.28 63.72
N GLN A 854 -29.80 14.52 62.99
CA GLN A 854 -28.99 15.06 61.88
C GLN A 854 -29.86 15.47 60.68
N PHE A 855 -30.90 14.69 60.34
CA PHE A 855 -31.89 15.08 59.34
C PHE A 855 -32.69 16.31 59.75
N ASP A 856 -33.11 16.41 61.02
CA ASP A 856 -33.83 17.59 61.53
C ASP A 856 -32.94 18.85 61.54
N ALA A 857 -31.63 18.69 61.78
CA ALA A 857 -30.66 19.77 61.69
C ALA A 857 -30.41 20.22 60.25
N LEU A 858 -30.36 19.28 59.28
CA LEU A 858 -30.30 19.59 57.85
C LEU A 858 -31.54 20.34 57.39
N ARG A 859 -32.73 19.86 57.77
CA ARG A 859 -34.01 20.51 57.45
C ARG A 859 -34.07 21.94 57.96
N ARG A 860 -33.63 22.19 59.21
CA ARG A 860 -33.56 23.54 59.78
C ARG A 860 -32.65 24.46 58.96
N ARG A 861 -31.45 24.00 58.59
CA ARG A 861 -30.52 24.76 57.75
C ARG A 861 -31.08 25.08 56.35
N LEU A 862 -31.76 24.11 55.72
CA LEU A 862 -32.40 24.31 54.42
C LEU A 862 -33.55 25.33 54.51
N ASN A 863 -34.39 25.23 55.54
CA ASN A 863 -35.50 26.16 55.78
C ASN A 863 -34.99 27.57 56.10
N GLU A 864 -33.95 27.71 56.93
CA GLU A 864 -33.32 29.00 57.22
C GLU A 864 -32.79 29.66 55.93
N ARG A 865 -32.15 28.89 55.06
CA ARG A 865 -31.65 29.39 53.76
C ARG A 865 -32.77 29.74 52.78
N LEU A 866 -33.87 28.98 52.78
CA LEU A 866 -35.08 29.31 52.01
C LEU A 866 -35.80 30.57 52.52
N THR A 867 -35.66 30.90 53.81
CA THR A 867 -36.22 32.15 54.37
C THR A 867 -35.32 33.37 54.15
N VAL A 868 -34.02 33.15 53.92
CA VAL A 868 -33.01 34.22 53.70
C VAL A 868 -32.86 34.57 52.21
N ALA A 869 -33.07 33.61 51.30
CA ALA A 869 -33.05 33.78 49.83
C ALA A 869 -34.42 34.14 49.28
#